data_AF-A0A1V5FK90-F1
#
_entry.id   AF-A0A1V5FK90-F1
#
_cell.length_a   1.000
_cell.length_b   1.000
_cell.length_c   1.000
_cell.angle_alpha   90.00
_cell.angle_beta   90.00
_cell.angle_gamma   90.00
#
_symmetry.space_group_name_H-M   'P 1'
#
loop_
_entity.id
_entity.type
_entity.pdbx_description
1 polymer ?
#
loop_
_entity_poly.entity_id
_entity_poly.type
_entity_poly.pdbx_seq_one_letter_code
_entity_poly.pdbx_strand_id
1 'polypeptide(L)'
;MFKLQDMRDTKKLKWPIYIGFAIIIISFIFFYGFRPDAGRMQNADYDVARLRTGSINPLESWETISVREAARLRQDVLMEKASQLPPQMQMLLQTNPGIENRLVTDRDLAYAAADKRLIQRHADEMGVDVATRDVVEMLRQQPYMTEERLEAAAMQMGMDKHQFVEMIREDQVESRVRALRTMLAHASLFELWQEYLLFNEKITFQMAAYPTAEFVDQVVVTEQELQDYLAEHIDEFRVPETRRYAYVKLTREDLRDALEPTSASLHVYYEQHQVDYFEPGARLVEEMYVPLLEDDTTTRAVAAFEALRPRLAASDAWSTLSQELSEEYPDLSFFYRPQPTWIQEGASSRSANYTQRVMALGEDQVSTPIVETSGVYVVRVLEERRQGTPPFEQVEDRVREDYIGDQVEEEFTERFSAWKAEARKHDTIQSFAAAVGREDQLTTAVETNVTVIPGIGQIASTDRDYLLRDLDPGELSDVMQTTDGMVVVQIVDPKPAYDPELAEVREKVEAALRRERAVALARAAAEQALNALEAGAEFDAALADAPVAPFRTDPLTRTQPVRNLGAPLIGLTQATLGVEEGSTGMTPYGYSEDSPVGFAVWQVADLEQPTVEEFDAERAEFERDYLQVQRLTILREWQADLRRQAGFELLDQEGNPVRVAEGGATAAATAEPGAEGEEMAE
;
A
#
# COMPACT_ATOMS: atom_id res chain seq x y z
N MET A 1 76.63 -23.39 -29.33
CA MET A 1 76.31 -24.34 -30.41
C MET A 1 74.99 -24.99 -30.03
N PHE A 2 73.84 -24.85 -30.69
CA PHE A 2 73.52 -24.53 -32.08
C PHE A 2 72.36 -23.52 -32.15
N LYS A 3 72.35 -22.76 -33.25
CA LYS A 3 71.54 -21.56 -33.50
C LYS A 3 70.05 -21.87 -33.72
N LEU A 4 69.18 -21.16 -33.02
CA LEU A 4 67.75 -20.97 -33.31
C LEU A 4 67.48 -20.04 -34.51
N GLN A 5 68.44 -19.89 -35.43
CA GLN A 5 68.35 -18.96 -36.58
C GLN A 5 67.85 -19.60 -37.88
N ASP A 6 67.65 -20.92 -37.95
CA ASP A 6 67.29 -21.60 -39.21
C ASP A 6 65.79 -21.90 -39.40
N MET A 7 64.90 -21.40 -38.53
CA MET A 7 63.44 -21.52 -38.76
C MET A 7 62.81 -20.30 -39.44
N ARG A 8 63.60 -19.47 -40.14
CA ARG A 8 63.09 -18.29 -40.83
C ARG A 8 62.89 -18.43 -42.34
N ASP A 9 63.13 -19.62 -42.91
CA ASP A 9 63.03 -19.80 -44.37
C ASP A 9 62.39 -21.12 -44.81
N THR A 10 61.10 -21.27 -44.48
CA THR A 10 60.22 -22.16 -45.27
C THR A 10 58.94 -21.43 -45.61
N LYS A 11 58.90 -20.86 -46.82
CA LYS A 11 57.64 -20.45 -47.50
C LYS A 11 56.59 -21.58 -47.56
N LYS A 12 56.96 -22.82 -47.25
CA LYS A 12 56.08 -24.01 -47.25
C LYS A 12 55.34 -24.27 -45.93
N LEU A 13 55.68 -23.60 -44.82
CA LEU A 13 54.93 -23.71 -43.56
C LEU A 13 53.93 -22.57 -43.31
N LYS A 14 54.02 -21.48 -44.05
CA LYS A 14 53.13 -20.33 -43.88
C LYS A 14 51.67 -20.64 -44.26
N TRP A 15 51.47 -21.37 -45.36
CA TRP A 15 50.13 -21.66 -45.88
C TRP A 15 49.29 -22.56 -44.96
N PRO A 16 49.80 -23.69 -44.43
CA PRO A 16 49.04 -24.48 -43.45
C PRO A 16 48.84 -23.77 -42.10
N ILE A 17 49.77 -22.89 -41.68
CA ILE A 17 49.58 -22.06 -40.47
C ILE A 17 48.48 -21.01 -40.68
N TYR A 18 48.41 -20.37 -41.86
CA TYR A 18 47.33 -19.44 -42.18
C TYR A 18 45.97 -20.12 -42.31
N ILE A 19 45.93 -21.35 -42.83
CA ILE A 19 44.68 -22.14 -42.87
C ILE A 19 44.27 -22.56 -41.45
N GLY A 20 45.23 -22.97 -40.61
CA GLY A 20 44.97 -23.25 -39.20
C GLY A 20 44.45 -22.01 -38.44
N PHE A 21 45.08 -20.85 -38.63
CA PHE A 21 44.62 -19.59 -38.05
C PHE A 21 43.28 -19.13 -38.62
N ALA A 22 43.01 -19.31 -39.91
CA ALA A 22 41.72 -18.98 -40.51
C ALA A 22 40.60 -19.90 -39.99
N ILE A 23 40.87 -21.18 -39.77
CA ILE A 23 39.91 -22.12 -39.16
C ILE A 23 39.70 -21.78 -37.69
N ILE A 24 40.75 -21.39 -36.94
CA ILE A 24 40.62 -20.94 -35.55
C ILE A 24 39.87 -19.61 -35.48
N ILE A 25 40.11 -18.67 -36.39
CA ILE A 25 39.40 -17.38 -36.46
C ILE A 25 37.96 -17.58 -36.90
N ILE A 26 37.67 -18.45 -37.88
CA ILE A 26 36.29 -18.78 -38.28
C ILE A 26 35.58 -19.54 -37.16
N SER A 27 36.27 -20.44 -36.43
CA SER A 27 35.76 -21.07 -35.22
C SER A 27 35.50 -20.05 -34.12
N PHE A 28 36.39 -19.09 -33.89
CA PHE A 28 36.16 -17.98 -32.96
C PHE A 28 35.08 -17.01 -33.44
N ILE A 29 34.83 -16.87 -34.74
CA ILE A 29 33.73 -16.04 -35.25
C ILE A 29 32.39 -16.80 -35.22
N PHE A 30 32.39 -18.13 -35.37
CA PHE A 30 31.16 -18.94 -35.25
C PHE A 30 30.81 -19.31 -33.80
N PHE A 31 31.80 -19.41 -32.92
CA PHE A 31 31.64 -19.77 -31.51
C PHE A 31 31.74 -18.56 -30.56
N TYR A 32 32.40 -17.47 -30.98
CA TYR A 32 32.59 -16.22 -30.22
C TYR A 32 32.33 -14.93 -31.04
N GLY A 33 31.81 -15.00 -32.27
CA GLY A 33 31.60 -13.82 -33.11
C GLY A 33 30.32 -13.06 -32.77
N PHE A 34 30.51 -11.76 -32.50
CA PHE A 34 29.49 -10.71 -32.42
C PHE A 34 28.45 -10.85 -31.29
N ARG A 35 28.93 -10.71 -30.04
CA ARG A 35 28.16 -10.02 -29.00
C ARG A 35 28.78 -8.63 -28.81
N PRO A 36 28.03 -7.53 -29.00
CA PRO A 36 28.53 -6.21 -28.62
C PRO A 36 28.59 -6.12 -27.09
N ASP A 37 29.77 -5.75 -26.58
CA ASP A 37 30.05 -5.12 -25.28
C ASP A 37 29.49 -5.75 -23.99
N ALA A 38 30.18 -6.76 -23.48
CA ALA A 38 30.01 -7.32 -22.11
C ALA A 38 30.89 -6.60 -21.05
N GLY A 39 31.07 -5.28 -21.16
CA GLY A 39 31.95 -4.51 -20.26
C GLY A 39 31.46 -3.10 -19.90
N ARG A 40 30.21 -2.77 -20.26
CA ARG A 40 29.51 -1.53 -19.88
C ARG A 40 28.02 -1.84 -19.66
N MET A 41 27.70 -2.55 -18.59
CA MET A 41 26.31 -2.87 -18.24
C MET A 41 26.06 -2.62 -16.76
N GLN A 42 26.08 -1.35 -16.36
CA GLN A 42 25.47 -0.89 -15.10
C GLN A 42 24.22 -0.03 -15.35
N ASN A 43 23.75 0.02 -16.61
CA ASN A 43 22.54 0.74 -17.04
C ASN A 43 21.75 0.01 -18.15
N ALA A 44 21.99 -1.29 -18.32
CA ALA A 44 21.35 -2.05 -19.40
C ALA A 44 19.88 -2.32 -19.06
N ASP A 45 18.99 -1.71 -19.83
CA ASP A 45 17.60 -2.12 -20.00
C ASP A 45 17.61 -3.61 -20.42
N TYR A 46 17.26 -4.52 -19.52
CA TYR A 46 17.11 -5.94 -19.84
C TYR A 46 15.63 -6.28 -19.94
N ASP A 47 15.32 -7.31 -20.73
CA ASP A 47 13.94 -7.77 -20.94
C ASP A 47 13.54 -8.70 -19.79
N VAL A 48 12.42 -8.42 -19.14
CA VAL A 48 11.86 -9.22 -18.03
C VAL A 48 10.84 -10.24 -18.51
N ALA A 49 10.28 -10.02 -19.70
CA ALA A 49 9.34 -10.94 -20.33
C ALA A 49 9.27 -10.75 -21.84
N ARG A 50 8.70 -11.73 -22.53
CA ARG A 50 8.38 -11.63 -23.96
C ARG A 50 7.04 -12.28 -24.31
N LEU A 51 6.41 -11.76 -25.35
CA LEU A 51 5.12 -12.18 -25.90
C LEU A 51 5.28 -12.52 -27.38
N ARG A 52 4.58 -13.53 -27.91
CA ARG A 52 4.58 -13.75 -29.35
C ARG A 52 3.84 -12.63 -30.06
N THR A 53 4.47 -12.07 -31.09
CA THR A 53 3.76 -11.23 -32.05
C THR A 53 3.05 -12.18 -33.01
N GLY A 54 1.80 -11.92 -33.34
CA GLY A 54 1.09 -12.63 -34.41
C GLY A 54 1.66 -12.36 -35.82
N SER A 55 2.91 -11.90 -35.92
CA SER A 55 3.53 -11.48 -37.16
C SER A 55 3.92 -12.68 -38.03
N ILE A 56 3.83 -12.48 -39.35
CA ILE A 56 4.21 -13.47 -40.35
C ILE A 56 5.75 -13.58 -40.45
N ASN A 57 6.49 -12.67 -39.82
CA ASN A 57 7.95 -12.58 -39.88
C ASN A 57 8.60 -13.44 -38.76
N PRO A 58 9.33 -14.53 -39.09
CA PRO A 58 9.90 -15.42 -38.07
C PRO A 58 10.95 -14.73 -37.16
N LEU A 59 11.57 -13.65 -37.64
CA LEU A 59 12.62 -12.90 -36.93
C LEU A 59 12.05 -11.81 -35.99
N GLU A 60 10.78 -11.44 -36.13
CA GLU A 60 10.05 -10.50 -35.26
C GLU A 60 8.97 -11.22 -34.45
N SER A 61 9.12 -12.54 -34.25
CA SER A 61 8.11 -13.39 -33.62
C SER A 61 7.85 -13.10 -32.14
N TRP A 62 8.66 -12.23 -31.52
CA TRP A 62 8.60 -11.89 -30.10
C TRP A 62 8.65 -10.38 -29.88
N GLU A 63 7.75 -9.91 -29.02
CA GLU A 63 7.71 -8.57 -28.45
C GLU A 63 8.27 -8.67 -27.04
N THR A 64 9.23 -7.83 -26.67
CA THR A 64 9.83 -7.86 -25.33
C THR A 64 9.30 -6.75 -24.43
N ILE A 65 9.31 -7.01 -23.13
CA ILE A 65 8.92 -6.10 -22.07
C ILE A 65 10.18 -5.82 -21.26
N SER A 66 10.56 -4.55 -21.19
CA SER A 66 11.79 -4.16 -20.49
C SER A 66 11.54 -3.97 -18.99
N VAL A 67 12.59 -4.11 -18.18
CA VAL A 67 12.53 -3.86 -16.74
C VAL A 67 12.02 -2.45 -16.41
N ARG A 68 12.36 -1.44 -17.22
CA ARG A 68 11.89 -0.06 -17.00
C ARG A 68 10.41 0.09 -17.25
N GLU A 69 9.87 -0.59 -18.26
CA GLU A 69 8.44 -0.59 -18.53
C GLU A 69 7.67 -1.26 -17.39
N ALA A 70 8.12 -2.44 -16.96
CA ALA A 70 7.53 -3.15 -15.83
C ALA A 70 7.60 -2.32 -14.53
N ALA A 71 8.73 -1.63 -14.28
CA ALA A 71 8.91 -0.81 -13.08
C ALA A 71 7.93 0.37 -12.97
N ARG A 72 7.41 0.89 -14.09
CA ARG A 72 6.40 1.97 -14.07
C ARG A 72 5.08 1.54 -13.45
N LEU A 73 4.75 0.25 -13.52
CA LEU A 73 3.51 -0.31 -12.98
C LEU A 73 3.61 -0.65 -11.49
N ARG A 74 4.74 -0.37 -10.83
CA ARG A 74 4.95 -0.74 -9.42
C ARG A 74 3.90 -0.15 -8.50
N GLN A 75 3.52 1.11 -8.71
CA GLN A 75 2.51 1.76 -7.88
C GLN A 75 1.12 1.14 -8.09
N ASP A 76 0.75 0.82 -9.33
CA ASP A 76 -0.53 0.20 -9.66
C ASP A 76 -0.63 -1.21 -9.06
N VAL A 77 0.41 -2.04 -9.23
CA VAL A 77 0.47 -3.39 -8.66
C VAL A 77 0.48 -3.33 -7.13
N LEU A 78 1.15 -2.35 -6.54
CA LEU A 78 1.13 -2.13 -5.09
C LEU A 78 -0.28 -1.82 -4.61
N MET A 79 -0.98 -0.88 -5.25
CA MET A 79 -2.35 -0.51 -4.89
C MET A 79 -3.31 -1.69 -5.05
N GLU A 80 -3.21 -2.45 -6.15
CA GLU A 80 -4.02 -3.63 -6.38
C GLU A 80 -3.81 -4.67 -5.28
N LYS A 81 -2.56 -5.02 -4.97
CA LYS A 81 -2.24 -5.98 -3.91
C LYS A 81 -2.64 -5.47 -2.53
N ALA A 82 -2.42 -4.18 -2.24
CA ALA A 82 -2.81 -3.57 -0.98
C ALA A 82 -4.33 -3.62 -0.76
N SER A 83 -5.14 -3.41 -1.80
CA SER A 83 -6.61 -3.49 -1.71
C SER A 83 -7.13 -4.88 -1.32
N GLN A 84 -6.34 -5.93 -1.57
CA GLN A 84 -6.67 -7.31 -1.24
C GLN A 84 -6.24 -7.70 0.18
N LEU A 85 -5.48 -6.85 0.87
CA LEU A 85 -5.02 -7.13 2.23
C LEU A 85 -6.11 -6.76 3.26
N PRO A 86 -6.16 -7.43 4.42
CA PRO A 86 -7.01 -7.02 5.52
C PRO A 86 -6.72 -5.57 5.99
N PRO A 87 -7.70 -4.82 6.52
CA PRO A 87 -7.52 -3.42 6.92
C PRO A 87 -6.34 -3.15 7.85
N GLN A 88 -6.05 -4.11 8.75
CA GLN A 88 -4.92 -4.04 9.68
C GLN A 88 -3.57 -4.07 8.95
N MET A 89 -3.46 -4.86 7.88
CA MET A 89 -2.26 -4.98 7.06
C MET A 89 -2.13 -3.82 6.07
N GLN A 90 -3.25 -3.26 5.60
CA GLN A 90 -3.26 -2.00 4.83
C GLN A 90 -2.69 -0.83 5.64
N MET A 91 -3.04 -0.75 6.93
CA MET A 91 -2.48 0.26 7.83
C MET A 91 -0.97 0.07 8.03
N LEU A 92 -0.51 -1.19 8.13
CA LEU A 92 0.92 -1.49 8.22
C LEU A 92 1.70 -1.03 6.98
N LEU A 93 1.13 -1.18 5.77
CA LEU A 93 1.75 -0.66 4.53
C LEU A 93 1.97 0.85 4.59
N GLN A 94 1.04 1.62 5.16
CA GLN A 94 1.20 3.07 5.32
C GLN A 94 2.31 3.45 6.32
N THR A 95 2.53 2.61 7.33
CA THR A 95 3.52 2.87 8.39
C THR A 95 4.89 2.26 8.14
N ASN A 96 5.02 1.34 7.17
CA ASN A 96 6.26 0.63 6.89
C ASN A 96 6.49 0.42 5.38
N PRO A 97 7.09 1.40 4.69
CA PRO A 97 7.35 1.37 3.25
C PRO A 97 8.25 0.20 2.80
N GLY A 98 8.99 -0.43 3.72
CA GLY A 98 9.83 -1.60 3.41
C GLY A 98 9.04 -2.87 3.05
N ILE A 99 7.75 -2.93 3.41
CA ILE A 99 6.87 -4.05 3.09
C ILE A 99 6.51 -4.05 1.60
N GLU A 100 6.49 -2.89 0.95
CA GLU A 100 6.12 -2.74 -0.47
C GLU A 100 7.00 -3.61 -1.39
N ASN A 101 8.31 -3.64 -1.13
CA ASN A 101 9.27 -4.44 -1.90
C ASN A 101 9.11 -5.95 -1.69
N ARG A 102 8.50 -6.39 -0.59
CA ARG A 102 8.15 -7.80 -0.35
C ARG A 102 6.79 -8.15 -0.94
N LEU A 103 5.90 -7.18 -1.07
CA LEU A 103 4.55 -7.36 -1.62
C LEU A 103 4.57 -7.36 -3.16
N VAL A 104 5.40 -6.51 -3.76
CA VAL A 104 5.53 -6.35 -5.22
C VAL A 104 6.87 -6.89 -5.70
N THR A 105 6.83 -8.05 -6.34
CA THR A 105 8.01 -8.71 -6.92
C THR A 105 8.24 -8.28 -8.36
N ASP A 106 9.47 -8.38 -8.86
CA ASP A 106 9.77 -8.10 -10.28
C ASP A 106 8.97 -8.99 -11.24
N ARG A 107 8.64 -10.21 -10.78
CA ARG A 107 7.72 -11.10 -11.48
C ARG A 107 6.34 -10.46 -11.62
N ASP A 108 5.75 -9.94 -10.54
CA ASP A 108 4.43 -9.31 -10.58
C ASP A 108 4.40 -8.15 -11.58
N LEU A 109 5.47 -7.36 -11.64
CA LEU A 109 5.61 -6.24 -12.58
C LEU A 109 5.68 -6.70 -14.03
N ALA A 110 6.40 -7.79 -14.31
CA ALA A 110 6.47 -8.38 -15.65
C ALA A 110 5.11 -8.93 -16.10
N TYR A 111 4.35 -9.58 -15.20
CA TYR A 111 2.98 -10.03 -15.47
C TYR A 111 2.04 -8.85 -15.73
N ALA A 112 2.09 -7.80 -14.90
CA ALA A 112 1.25 -6.62 -15.06
C ALA A 112 1.50 -5.89 -16.38
N ALA A 113 2.78 -5.74 -16.77
CA ALA A 113 3.15 -5.14 -18.06
C ALA A 113 2.66 -5.97 -19.24
N ALA A 114 2.80 -7.30 -19.16
CA ALA A 114 2.27 -8.19 -20.18
C ALA A 114 0.75 -8.08 -20.30
N ASP A 115 0.05 -8.05 -19.18
CA ASP A 115 -1.41 -7.93 -19.15
C ASP A 115 -1.88 -6.61 -19.77
N LYS A 116 -1.23 -5.49 -19.43
CA LYS A 116 -1.56 -4.19 -20.01
C LYS A 116 -1.46 -4.21 -21.54
N ARG A 117 -0.38 -4.77 -22.09
CA ARG A 117 -0.20 -4.92 -23.55
C ARG A 117 -1.23 -5.86 -24.18
N LEU A 118 -1.53 -6.98 -23.54
CA LEU A 118 -2.48 -7.96 -24.07
C LEU A 118 -3.93 -7.45 -24.03
N ILE A 119 -4.29 -6.69 -22.99
CA ILE A 119 -5.59 -6.03 -22.91
C ILE A 119 -5.70 -4.97 -24.01
N GLN A 120 -4.64 -4.17 -24.24
CA GLN A 120 -4.63 -3.20 -25.32
C GLN A 120 -4.76 -3.85 -26.69
N ARG A 121 -4.01 -4.93 -26.96
CA ARG A 121 -4.13 -5.72 -28.20
C ARG A 121 -5.56 -6.25 -28.38
N HIS A 122 -6.17 -6.73 -27.32
CA HIS A 122 -7.55 -7.20 -27.35
C HIS A 122 -8.55 -6.06 -27.59
N ALA A 123 -8.30 -4.87 -27.02
CA ALA A 123 -9.08 -3.67 -27.29
C ALA A 123 -9.06 -3.33 -28.78
N ASP A 124 -7.87 -3.35 -29.39
CA ASP A 124 -7.67 -3.08 -30.82
C ASP A 124 -8.39 -4.12 -31.69
N GLU A 125 -8.32 -5.41 -31.33
CA GLU A 125 -9.02 -6.49 -32.03
C GLU A 125 -10.55 -6.34 -31.98
N MET A 126 -11.08 -5.87 -30.85
CA MET A 126 -12.52 -5.61 -30.67
C MET A 126 -12.96 -4.24 -31.21
N GLY A 127 -12.03 -3.37 -31.59
CA GLY A 127 -12.31 -1.99 -31.99
C GLY A 127 -12.82 -1.12 -30.83
N VAL A 128 -12.40 -1.40 -29.59
CA VAL A 128 -12.69 -0.58 -28.41
C VAL A 128 -11.66 0.54 -28.33
N ASP A 129 -12.13 1.78 -28.42
CA ASP A 129 -11.28 2.98 -28.36
C ASP A 129 -11.96 4.10 -27.55
N VAL A 130 -11.17 5.09 -27.15
CA VAL A 130 -11.60 6.30 -26.45
C VAL A 130 -11.00 7.49 -27.18
N ALA A 131 -11.81 8.44 -27.65
CA ALA A 131 -11.23 9.61 -28.33
C ALA A 131 -10.50 10.51 -27.31
N THR A 132 -9.32 11.02 -27.66
CA THR A 132 -8.54 11.97 -26.82
C THR A 132 -9.39 13.18 -26.37
N ARG A 133 -10.32 13.66 -27.21
CA ARG A 133 -11.23 14.76 -26.83
C ARG A 133 -12.14 14.38 -25.65
N ASP A 134 -12.61 13.13 -25.60
CA ASP A 134 -13.55 12.66 -24.59
C ASP A 134 -12.85 12.59 -23.23
N VAL A 135 -11.56 12.23 -23.22
CA VAL A 135 -10.71 12.27 -22.03
C VAL A 135 -10.51 13.71 -21.54
N VAL A 136 -10.23 14.64 -22.45
CA VAL A 136 -10.08 16.06 -22.09
C VAL A 136 -11.39 16.65 -21.54
N GLU A 137 -12.53 16.29 -22.14
CA GLU A 137 -13.85 16.69 -21.63
C GLU A 137 -14.15 16.08 -20.25
N MET A 138 -13.86 14.79 -20.06
CA MET A 138 -13.99 14.11 -18.77
C MET A 138 -13.16 14.79 -17.68
N LEU A 139 -11.91 15.16 -17.97
CA LEU A 139 -11.04 15.87 -17.03
C LEU A 139 -11.60 17.25 -16.68
N ARG A 140 -12.13 17.99 -17.66
CA ARG A 140 -12.73 19.31 -17.44
C ARG A 140 -14.02 19.30 -16.62
N GLN A 141 -14.74 18.18 -16.60
CA GLN A 141 -15.95 18.05 -15.77
C GLN A 141 -15.64 17.94 -14.28
N GLN A 142 -14.39 17.66 -13.90
CA GLN A 142 -13.94 17.65 -12.52
C GLN A 142 -13.72 19.11 -12.04
N PRO A 143 -14.48 19.62 -11.05
CA PRO A 143 -14.44 21.04 -10.65
C PRO A 143 -13.05 21.53 -10.21
N TYR A 144 -12.19 20.61 -9.79
CA TYR A 144 -10.85 20.87 -9.27
C TYR A 144 -9.74 20.74 -10.33
N MET A 145 -10.05 20.29 -11.55
CA MET A 145 -9.07 20.03 -12.60
C MET A 145 -9.01 21.22 -13.58
N THR A 146 -8.35 22.30 -13.16
CA THR A 146 -8.07 23.44 -14.04
C THR A 146 -6.96 23.10 -15.04
N GLU A 147 -6.86 23.89 -16.11
CA GLU A 147 -5.80 23.72 -17.12
C GLU A 147 -4.39 23.77 -16.50
N GLU A 148 -4.17 24.69 -15.56
CA GLU A 148 -2.90 24.84 -14.82
C GLU A 148 -2.60 23.62 -13.94
N ARG A 149 -3.63 23.00 -13.33
CA ARG A 149 -3.46 21.79 -12.53
C ARG A 149 -3.22 20.55 -13.38
N LEU A 150 -3.81 20.48 -14.57
CA LEU A 150 -3.54 19.43 -15.53
C LEU A 150 -2.08 19.48 -16.00
N GLU A 151 -1.57 20.68 -16.31
CA GLU A 151 -0.16 20.88 -16.67
C GLU A 151 0.77 20.57 -15.49
N ALA A 152 0.42 21.02 -14.28
CA ALA A 152 1.19 20.70 -13.07
C ALA A 152 1.24 19.19 -12.78
N ALA A 153 0.12 18.47 -12.94
CA ALA A 153 0.06 17.03 -12.75
C ALA A 153 0.92 16.27 -13.78
N ALA A 154 0.87 16.69 -15.06
CA ALA A 154 1.73 16.14 -16.11
C ALA A 154 3.22 16.38 -15.78
N MET A 155 3.58 17.61 -15.37
CA MET A 155 4.95 17.97 -14.99
C MET A 155 5.44 17.19 -13.77
N GLN A 156 4.59 16.95 -12.76
CA GLN A 156 4.93 16.12 -11.60
C GLN A 156 5.30 14.69 -12.00
N MET A 157 4.68 14.15 -13.05
CA MET A 157 5.00 12.82 -13.60
C MET A 157 6.13 12.85 -14.64
N GLY A 158 6.76 14.01 -14.89
CA GLY A 158 7.80 14.17 -15.90
C GLY A 158 7.29 14.02 -17.34
N MET A 159 5.99 14.18 -17.55
CA MET A 159 5.32 14.05 -18.84
C MET A 159 4.90 15.41 -19.38
N ASP A 160 4.78 15.53 -20.71
CA ASP A 160 4.03 16.64 -21.28
C ASP A 160 2.51 16.37 -21.21
N LYS A 161 1.71 17.41 -21.43
CA LYS A 161 0.25 17.32 -21.37
C LYS A 161 -0.32 16.29 -22.35
N HIS A 162 0.23 16.17 -23.56
CA HIS A 162 -0.26 15.21 -24.54
C HIS A 162 0.02 13.79 -24.05
N GLN A 163 1.24 13.50 -23.60
CA GLN A 163 1.61 12.21 -23.01
C GLN A 163 0.71 11.84 -21.82
N PHE A 164 0.42 12.80 -20.94
CA PHE A 164 -0.46 12.58 -19.79
C PHE A 164 -1.90 12.25 -20.22
N VAL A 165 -2.46 12.98 -21.19
CA VAL A 165 -3.81 12.70 -21.71
C VAL A 165 -3.86 11.35 -22.44
N GLU A 166 -2.82 11.00 -23.18
CA GLU A 166 -2.74 9.70 -23.87
C GLU A 166 -2.64 8.53 -22.89
N MET A 167 -1.87 8.68 -21.81
CA MET A 167 -1.82 7.71 -20.72
C MET A 167 -3.21 7.49 -20.12
N ILE A 168 -3.94 8.56 -19.80
CA ILE A 168 -5.32 8.45 -19.27
C ILE A 168 -6.24 7.79 -20.30
N ARG A 169 -6.06 8.08 -21.60
CA ARG A 169 -6.83 7.44 -22.66
C ARG A 169 -6.62 5.92 -22.67
N GLU A 170 -5.37 5.47 -22.61
CA GLU A 170 -5.02 4.05 -22.54
C GLU A 170 -5.67 3.38 -21.32
N ASP A 171 -5.61 4.01 -20.14
CA ASP A 171 -6.25 3.50 -18.93
C ASP A 171 -7.78 3.43 -19.07
N GLN A 172 -8.40 4.40 -19.77
CA GLN A 172 -9.85 4.36 -20.07
C GLN A 172 -10.22 3.25 -21.05
N VAL A 173 -9.39 2.98 -22.05
CA VAL A 173 -9.58 1.83 -22.97
C VAL A 173 -9.51 0.53 -22.18
N GLU A 174 -8.48 0.37 -21.34
CA GLU A 174 -8.30 -0.79 -20.48
C GLU A 174 -9.52 -0.99 -19.56
N SER A 175 -9.96 0.09 -18.89
CA SER A 175 -11.14 0.09 -18.02
C SER A 175 -12.41 -0.34 -18.77
N ARG A 176 -12.63 0.15 -20.00
CA ARG A 176 -13.77 -0.25 -20.83
C ARG A 176 -13.71 -1.73 -21.21
N VAL A 177 -12.54 -2.25 -21.58
CA VAL A 177 -12.40 -3.68 -21.91
C VAL A 177 -12.66 -4.55 -20.68
N ARG A 178 -12.10 -4.19 -19.52
CA ARG A 178 -12.37 -4.90 -18.26
C ARG A 178 -13.86 -4.84 -17.90
N ALA A 179 -14.51 -3.69 -18.07
CA ALA A 179 -15.94 -3.54 -17.84
C ALA A 179 -16.78 -4.40 -18.79
N LEU A 180 -16.45 -4.42 -20.09
CA LEU A 180 -17.13 -5.28 -21.07
C LEU A 180 -16.98 -6.76 -20.72
N ARG A 181 -15.79 -7.19 -20.29
CA ARG A 181 -15.51 -8.57 -19.90
C ARG A 181 -16.33 -9.00 -18.68
N THR A 182 -16.55 -8.08 -17.75
CA THR A 182 -17.23 -8.33 -16.48
C THR A 182 -18.70 -7.92 -16.46
N MET A 183 -19.21 -7.33 -17.55
CA MET A 183 -20.57 -6.79 -17.66
C MET A 183 -21.65 -7.83 -17.41
N LEU A 184 -21.38 -9.08 -17.79
CA LEU A 184 -22.30 -10.21 -17.63
C LEU A 184 -22.13 -10.94 -16.30
N ALA A 185 -21.24 -10.49 -15.41
CA ALA A 185 -21.13 -11.03 -14.07
C ALA A 185 -22.43 -10.73 -13.30
N HIS A 186 -23.18 -11.79 -13.04
CA HIS A 186 -24.41 -11.77 -12.26
C HIS A 186 -24.36 -12.96 -11.31
N ALA A 187 -24.97 -12.81 -10.14
CA ALA A 187 -25.16 -13.88 -9.19
C ALA A 187 -26.65 -14.19 -9.10
N SER A 188 -27.00 -15.47 -9.10
CA SER A 188 -28.40 -15.84 -8.86
C SER A 188 -28.75 -15.62 -7.38
N LEU A 189 -30.03 -15.41 -7.06
CA LEU A 189 -30.45 -15.30 -5.66
C LEU A 189 -30.10 -16.57 -4.86
N PHE A 190 -30.13 -17.73 -5.52
CA PHE A 190 -29.73 -19.01 -4.92
C PHE A 190 -28.24 -19.04 -4.59
N GLU A 191 -27.39 -18.62 -5.52
CA GLU A 191 -25.94 -18.50 -5.33
C GLU A 191 -25.60 -17.51 -4.21
N LEU A 192 -26.19 -16.31 -4.23
CA LEU A 192 -26.02 -15.33 -3.17
C LEU A 192 -26.42 -15.89 -1.81
N TRP A 193 -27.53 -16.64 -1.74
CA TRP A 193 -27.96 -17.27 -0.51
C TRP A 193 -26.97 -18.35 -0.03
N GLN A 194 -26.47 -19.22 -0.92
CA GLN A 194 -25.48 -20.25 -0.56
C GLN A 194 -24.16 -19.64 -0.06
N GLU A 195 -23.69 -18.60 -0.73
CA GLU A 195 -22.48 -17.88 -0.33
C GLU A 195 -22.70 -17.14 0.98
N TYR A 196 -23.86 -16.49 1.15
CA TYR A 196 -24.20 -15.80 2.38
C TYR A 196 -24.25 -16.75 3.57
N LEU A 197 -24.84 -17.93 3.41
CA LEU A 197 -24.80 -19.01 4.40
C LEU A 197 -23.35 -19.37 4.76
N LEU A 198 -22.48 -19.56 3.76
CA LEU A 198 -21.09 -19.97 4.00
C LEU A 198 -20.28 -18.90 4.77
N PHE A 199 -20.44 -17.62 4.40
CA PHE A 199 -19.68 -16.52 4.98
C PHE A 199 -20.21 -16.06 6.34
N ASN A 200 -21.52 -16.21 6.59
CA ASN A 200 -22.18 -15.72 7.80
C ASN A 200 -22.65 -16.83 8.76
N GLU A 201 -22.46 -18.10 8.42
CA GLU A 201 -22.57 -19.19 9.40
C GLU A 201 -21.57 -18.95 10.53
N LYS A 202 -22.11 -18.89 11.75
CA LYS A 202 -21.31 -18.72 12.96
C LYS A 202 -21.06 -20.07 13.57
N ILE A 203 -19.80 -20.35 13.84
CA ILE A 203 -19.34 -21.57 14.48
C ILE A 203 -18.97 -21.22 15.91
N THR A 204 -19.48 -21.99 16.86
CA THR A 204 -18.96 -21.97 18.23
C THR A 204 -18.10 -23.18 18.44
N PHE A 205 -16.86 -22.97 18.88
CA PHE A 205 -15.95 -24.05 19.20
C PHE A 205 -15.85 -24.24 20.72
N GLN A 206 -15.70 -25.49 21.14
CA GLN A 206 -14.93 -25.80 22.34
C GLN A 206 -13.50 -26.10 21.88
N MET A 207 -12.50 -25.49 22.49
CA MET A 207 -11.11 -25.68 22.06
C MET A 207 -10.11 -25.61 23.22
N ALA A 208 -8.97 -26.25 23.02
CA ALA A 208 -7.78 -26.07 23.84
C ALA A 208 -6.59 -25.73 22.93
N ALA A 209 -5.55 -25.11 23.49
CA ALA A 209 -4.39 -24.70 22.71
C ALA A 209 -3.08 -25.24 23.28
N TYR A 210 -2.16 -25.45 22.35
CA TYR A 210 -0.80 -25.95 22.55
C TYR A 210 0.17 -24.89 22.04
N PRO A 211 0.45 -23.84 22.83
CA PRO A 211 1.39 -22.80 22.43
C PRO A 211 2.79 -23.38 22.32
N THR A 212 3.50 -23.07 21.24
CA THR A 212 4.88 -23.54 21.01
C THR A 212 5.81 -23.17 22.17
N ALA A 213 5.57 -22.01 22.81
CA ALA A 213 6.37 -21.53 23.94
C ALA A 213 6.43 -22.53 25.11
N GLU A 214 5.35 -23.27 25.37
CA GLU A 214 5.24 -24.23 26.49
C GLU A 214 6.07 -25.52 26.25
N PHE A 215 6.57 -25.71 25.03
CA PHE A 215 7.38 -26.87 24.65
C PHE A 215 8.88 -26.55 24.51
N VAL A 216 9.26 -25.26 24.51
CA VAL A 216 10.66 -24.83 24.29
C VAL A 216 11.60 -25.39 25.36
N ASP A 217 11.18 -25.38 26.63
CA ASP A 217 12.00 -25.86 27.75
C ASP A 217 12.17 -27.38 27.78
N GLN A 218 11.35 -28.12 27.03
CA GLN A 218 11.45 -29.58 26.88
C GLN A 218 12.51 -29.98 25.83
N VAL A 219 12.94 -29.03 25.00
CA VAL A 219 13.91 -29.27 23.94
C VAL A 219 15.32 -29.17 24.48
N VAL A 220 16.03 -30.29 24.46
CA VAL A 220 17.48 -30.33 24.68
C VAL A 220 18.17 -30.36 23.31
N VAL A 221 19.09 -29.44 23.11
CA VAL A 221 19.93 -29.37 21.90
C VAL A 221 21.38 -29.66 22.26
N THR A 222 22.07 -30.39 21.41
CA THR A 222 23.49 -30.73 21.53
C THR A 222 24.33 -29.81 20.65
N GLU A 223 25.63 -29.74 20.94
CA GLU A 223 26.57 -28.93 20.15
C GLU A 223 26.59 -29.32 18.67
N GLN A 224 26.53 -30.63 18.39
CA GLN A 224 26.55 -31.12 17.01
C GLN A 224 25.30 -30.68 16.24
N GLU A 225 24.13 -30.74 16.89
CA GLU A 225 22.87 -30.32 16.26
C GLU A 225 22.86 -28.81 15.97
N LEU A 226 23.48 -28.00 16.83
CA LEU A 226 23.63 -26.56 16.56
C LEU A 226 24.54 -26.29 15.36
N GLN A 227 25.60 -27.08 15.18
CA GLN A 227 26.50 -26.97 14.02
C GLN A 227 25.80 -27.40 12.74
N ASP A 228 25.07 -28.52 12.79
CA ASP A 228 24.32 -29.03 11.64
C ASP A 228 23.21 -28.05 11.24
N TYR A 229 22.50 -27.49 12.22
CA TYR A 229 21.45 -26.49 11.99
C TYR A 229 22.00 -25.20 11.37
N LEU A 230 23.10 -24.67 11.90
CA LEU A 230 23.74 -23.48 11.31
C LEU A 230 24.21 -23.75 9.88
N ALA A 231 24.71 -24.96 9.57
CA ALA A 231 25.17 -25.31 8.23
C ALA A 231 24.01 -25.41 7.22
N GLU A 232 22.85 -25.92 7.64
CA GLU A 232 21.65 -26.05 6.81
C GLU A 232 20.92 -24.70 6.61
N HIS A 233 20.97 -23.82 7.62
CA HIS A 233 20.26 -22.53 7.65
C HIS A 233 21.20 -21.32 7.59
N ILE A 234 22.41 -21.46 7.00
CA ILE A 234 23.45 -20.41 7.07
C ILE A 234 22.99 -19.06 6.52
N ASP A 235 22.12 -19.08 5.51
CA ASP A 235 21.55 -17.87 4.89
C ASP A 235 20.70 -17.05 5.88
N GLU A 236 20.04 -17.69 6.85
CA GLU A 236 19.22 -17.02 7.87
C GLU A 236 20.06 -16.36 8.97
N PHE A 237 21.26 -16.88 9.21
CA PHE A 237 22.18 -16.38 10.24
C PHE A 237 23.27 -15.48 9.69
N ARG A 238 23.36 -15.32 8.37
CA ARG A 238 24.39 -14.52 7.71
C ARG A 238 24.44 -13.11 8.27
N VAL A 239 25.64 -12.66 8.65
CA VAL A 239 25.82 -11.29 9.13
C VAL A 239 25.80 -10.38 7.89
N PRO A 240 24.85 -9.42 7.81
CA PRO A 240 24.75 -8.55 6.65
C PRO A 240 25.97 -7.64 6.56
N GLU A 241 26.19 -7.08 5.37
CA GLU A 241 27.20 -6.05 5.18
C GLU A 241 26.89 -4.85 6.10
N THR A 242 27.90 -4.38 6.83
CA THR A 242 27.78 -3.18 7.65
C THR A 242 28.77 -2.12 7.21
N ARG A 243 28.37 -0.86 7.31
CA ARG A 243 29.18 0.31 6.94
C ARG A 243 29.11 1.35 8.05
N ARG A 244 30.15 2.15 8.20
CA ARG A 244 30.07 3.41 8.94
C ARG A 244 30.05 4.55 7.94
N TYR A 245 29.36 5.63 8.26
CA TYR A 245 29.31 6.81 7.43
C TYR A 245 29.93 7.96 8.21
N ALA A 246 30.95 8.57 7.63
CA ALA A 246 31.38 9.88 8.06
C ALA A 246 30.54 10.91 7.32
N TYR A 247 29.98 11.90 8.01
CA TYR A 247 28.98 12.79 7.42
C TYR A 247 29.05 14.21 7.96
N VAL A 248 28.58 15.15 7.14
CA VAL A 248 28.34 16.54 7.50
C VAL A 248 26.89 16.84 7.15
N LYS A 249 26.11 17.27 8.16
CA LYS A 249 24.67 17.51 8.03
C LYS A 249 24.36 18.99 8.23
N LEU A 250 23.30 19.50 7.61
CA LEU A 250 22.67 20.79 7.88
C LEU A 250 21.16 20.65 7.97
N THR A 251 20.62 20.95 9.15
CA THR A 251 19.18 20.87 9.41
C THR A 251 18.50 22.21 9.12
N ARG A 252 17.18 22.16 8.89
CA ARG A 252 16.36 23.37 8.84
C ARG A 252 16.30 24.08 10.21
N GLU A 253 16.46 23.33 11.30
CA GLU A 253 16.57 23.88 12.65
C GLU A 253 17.86 24.70 12.83
N ASP A 254 19.00 24.21 12.33
CA ASP A 254 20.25 24.97 12.33
C ASP A 254 20.09 26.33 11.61
N LEU A 255 19.34 26.34 10.50
CA LEU A 255 19.06 27.56 9.73
C LEU A 255 18.11 28.48 10.51
N ARG A 256 17.05 27.93 11.10
CA ARG A 256 16.11 28.67 11.96
C ARG A 256 16.82 29.36 13.12
N ASP A 257 17.72 28.65 13.82
CA ASP A 257 18.47 29.17 14.96
C ASP A 257 19.46 30.29 14.57
N ALA A 258 19.89 30.31 13.30
CA ALA A 258 20.77 31.35 12.76
C ALA A 258 20.01 32.61 12.32
N LEU A 259 18.68 32.55 12.18
CA LEU A 259 17.85 33.68 11.77
C LEU A 259 17.48 34.56 12.97
N GLU A 260 17.69 35.87 12.81
CA GLU A 260 17.25 36.89 13.77
C GLU A 260 16.26 37.85 13.08
N PRO A 261 14.96 37.52 13.02
CA PRO A 261 13.95 38.40 12.42
C PRO A 261 13.89 39.75 13.14
N THR A 262 13.95 40.83 12.38
CA THR A 262 13.78 42.19 12.93
C THR A 262 12.31 42.60 12.86
N SER A 263 11.85 43.45 13.78
CA SER A 263 10.48 43.98 13.71
C SER A 263 10.17 44.66 12.37
N ALA A 264 11.16 45.30 11.75
CA ALA A 264 11.03 45.93 10.44
C ALA A 264 10.82 44.91 9.31
N SER A 265 11.55 43.78 9.29
CA SER A 265 11.37 42.74 8.27
C SER A 265 10.02 42.04 8.40
N LEU A 266 9.56 41.81 9.64
CA LEU A 266 8.24 41.23 9.89
C LEU A 266 7.09 42.13 9.42
N HIS A 267 7.19 43.45 9.62
CA HIS A 267 6.20 44.39 9.09
C HIS A 267 6.14 44.38 7.55
N VAL A 268 7.31 44.40 6.90
CA VAL A 268 7.38 44.34 5.42
C VAL A 268 6.80 43.02 4.91
N TYR A 269 7.12 41.90 5.57
CA TYR A 269 6.58 40.60 5.22
C TYR A 269 5.06 40.55 5.36
N TYR A 270 4.51 41.05 6.48
CA TYR A 270 3.06 41.17 6.68
C TYR A 270 2.39 42.04 5.61
N GLU A 271 2.98 43.17 5.23
CA GLU A 271 2.45 44.04 4.16
C GLU A 271 2.41 43.33 2.81
N GLN A 272 3.36 42.45 2.53
CA GLN A 272 3.43 41.67 1.28
C GLN A 272 2.47 40.46 1.27
N HIS A 273 2.15 39.91 2.44
CA HIS A 273 1.36 38.67 2.61
C HIS A 273 0.00 38.90 3.28
N GLN A 274 -0.57 40.11 3.21
CA GLN A 274 -1.85 40.44 3.87
C GLN A 274 -3.03 39.54 3.46
N VAL A 275 -2.95 38.92 2.27
CA VAL A 275 -3.95 37.98 1.77
C VAL A 275 -3.94 36.68 2.56
N ASP A 276 -2.77 36.20 3.01
CA ASP A 276 -2.62 34.94 3.74
C ASP A 276 -3.10 35.03 5.20
N TYR A 277 -3.20 36.26 5.70
CA TYR A 277 -3.75 36.60 7.02
C TYR A 277 -5.21 37.04 6.97
N PHE A 278 -5.86 36.99 5.80
CA PHE A 278 -7.26 37.37 5.69
C PHE A 278 -8.13 36.37 6.44
N GLU A 279 -8.86 36.85 7.45
CA GLU A 279 -9.87 36.06 8.13
C GLU A 279 -11.23 36.27 7.44
N PRO A 280 -11.86 35.21 6.92
CA PRO A 280 -13.20 35.32 6.37
C PRO A 280 -14.18 35.67 7.49
N GLY A 281 -15.21 36.44 7.12
CA GLY A 281 -16.30 36.77 8.01
C GLY A 281 -17.02 35.50 8.47
N ALA A 282 -17.42 35.49 9.74
CA ALA A 282 -18.10 34.36 10.35
C ALA A 282 -19.28 34.82 11.20
N ARG A 283 -20.28 33.95 11.32
CA ARG A 283 -21.44 34.13 12.20
C ARG A 283 -21.61 32.88 13.06
N LEU A 284 -21.59 33.03 14.38
CA LEU A 284 -22.01 31.97 15.27
C LEU A 284 -23.53 31.98 15.30
N VAL A 285 -24.17 30.89 14.89
CA VAL A 285 -25.63 30.82 14.83
C VAL A 285 -26.18 29.69 15.67
N GLU A 286 -27.34 29.92 16.27
CA GLU A 286 -28.25 28.85 16.64
C GLU A 286 -29.38 28.76 15.60
N GLU A 287 -29.96 27.56 15.46
CA GLU A 287 -30.93 27.30 14.41
C GLU A 287 -32.14 26.51 14.88
N MET A 288 -33.28 26.83 14.29
CA MET A 288 -34.51 26.07 14.37
C MET A 288 -34.91 25.67 12.95
N TYR A 289 -35.37 24.43 12.76
CA TYR A 289 -35.76 23.95 11.45
C TYR A 289 -36.99 23.04 11.48
N VAL A 290 -37.68 22.99 10.35
CA VAL A 290 -38.77 22.05 10.07
C VAL A 290 -38.34 21.20 8.87
N PRO A 291 -38.25 19.87 9.01
CA PRO A 291 -37.89 19.00 7.89
C PRO A 291 -39.00 18.97 6.84
N LEU A 292 -38.63 18.85 5.57
CA LEU A 292 -39.58 18.67 4.48
C LEU A 292 -39.96 17.19 4.39
N LEU A 293 -41.09 16.83 4.99
CA LEU A 293 -41.60 15.44 4.99
C LEU A 293 -42.53 15.16 3.78
N GLU A 294 -43.20 16.18 3.27
CA GLU A 294 -44.13 16.11 2.11
C GLU A 294 -44.02 17.38 1.24
N ASP A 295 -44.41 17.30 -0.05
CA ASP A 295 -44.26 18.38 -1.04
C ASP A 295 -44.98 19.70 -0.64
N ASP A 296 -46.06 19.65 0.14
CA ASP A 296 -46.81 20.82 0.57
C ASP A 296 -46.27 21.47 1.88
N THR A 297 -45.31 20.79 2.55
CA THR A 297 -44.82 21.16 3.88
C THR A 297 -44.04 22.47 3.83
N THR A 298 -43.31 22.73 2.73
CA THR A 298 -42.51 23.94 2.54
C THR A 298 -43.32 25.22 2.68
N THR A 299 -44.48 25.30 2.02
CA THR A 299 -45.32 26.51 2.02
C THR A 299 -45.91 26.76 3.42
N ARG A 300 -46.31 25.69 4.11
CA ARG A 300 -46.86 25.77 5.47
C ARG A 300 -45.80 26.15 6.49
N ALA A 301 -44.61 25.55 6.41
CA ALA A 301 -43.48 25.86 7.29
C ALA A 301 -42.98 27.30 7.13
N VAL A 302 -42.87 27.80 5.88
CA VAL A 302 -42.51 29.21 5.63
C VAL A 302 -43.55 30.16 6.23
N ALA A 303 -44.85 29.90 6.01
CA ALA A 303 -45.91 30.74 6.57
C ALA A 303 -45.93 30.71 8.11
N ALA A 304 -45.67 29.55 8.71
CA ALA A 304 -45.57 29.41 10.16
C ALA A 304 -44.39 30.22 10.71
N PHE A 305 -43.18 30.05 10.18
CA PHE A 305 -42.02 30.81 10.62
C PHE A 305 -42.18 32.34 10.43
N GLU A 306 -42.82 32.80 9.35
CA GLU A 306 -43.14 34.23 9.17
C GLU A 306 -44.11 34.75 10.25
N ALA A 307 -45.16 33.98 10.58
CA ALA A 307 -46.11 34.35 11.62
C ALA A 307 -45.46 34.37 13.02
N LEU A 308 -44.47 33.51 13.24
CA LEU A 308 -43.75 33.34 14.50
C LEU A 308 -42.60 34.32 14.71
N ARG A 309 -42.26 35.14 13.71
CA ARG A 309 -41.13 36.07 13.75
C ARG A 309 -41.08 36.96 15.01
N PRO A 310 -42.19 37.54 15.52
CA PRO A 310 -42.16 38.31 16.77
C PRO A 310 -41.81 37.46 17.99
N ARG A 311 -42.24 36.18 18.03
CA ARG A 311 -41.95 35.25 19.13
C ARG A 311 -40.50 34.76 19.07
N LEU A 312 -40.00 34.49 17.87
CA LEU A 312 -38.61 34.07 17.64
C LEU A 312 -37.61 35.18 17.99
N ALA A 313 -37.95 36.44 17.73
CA ALA A 313 -37.12 37.59 18.10
C ALA A 313 -37.18 37.95 19.59
N ALA A 314 -38.26 37.60 20.30
CA ALA A 314 -38.46 37.96 21.71
C ALA A 314 -38.06 36.85 22.70
N SER A 315 -37.84 35.62 22.22
CA SER A 315 -37.51 34.47 23.05
C SER A 315 -36.01 34.17 23.01
N ASP A 316 -35.40 34.07 24.19
CA ASP A 316 -34.02 33.58 24.34
C ASP A 316 -33.94 32.06 24.54
N ALA A 317 -35.08 31.38 24.68
CA ALA A 317 -35.17 29.94 24.95
C ALA A 317 -35.73 29.18 23.73
N TRP A 318 -34.97 29.16 22.62
CA TRP A 318 -35.40 28.51 21.38
C TRP A 318 -35.63 27.00 21.51
N SER A 319 -34.94 26.33 22.44
CA SER A 319 -35.17 24.91 22.76
C SER A 319 -36.56 24.62 23.34
N THR A 320 -37.05 25.50 24.21
CA THR A 320 -38.40 25.37 24.80
C THR A 320 -39.44 25.81 23.78
N LEU A 321 -39.15 26.89 23.03
CA LEU A 321 -40.03 27.39 21.99
C LEU A 321 -40.26 26.34 20.88
N SER A 322 -39.24 25.58 20.46
CA SER A 322 -39.45 24.53 19.44
C SER A 322 -40.42 23.44 19.89
N GLN A 323 -40.44 23.12 21.19
CA GLN A 323 -41.37 22.13 21.76
C GLN A 323 -42.79 22.67 21.76
N GLU A 324 -42.99 23.90 22.27
CA GLU A 324 -44.29 24.57 22.28
C GLU A 324 -44.87 24.72 20.85
N LEU A 325 -44.01 25.08 19.89
CA LEU A 325 -44.42 25.22 18.49
C LEU A 325 -44.80 23.88 17.85
N SER A 326 -44.11 22.79 18.21
CA SER A 326 -44.48 21.45 17.72
C SER A 326 -45.82 20.97 18.30
N GLU A 327 -46.21 21.43 19.49
CA GLU A 327 -47.53 21.17 20.06
C GLU A 327 -48.62 22.05 19.44
N GLU A 328 -48.30 23.32 19.15
CA GLU A 328 -49.23 24.30 18.54
C GLU A 328 -49.51 24.00 17.06
N TYR A 329 -48.51 23.47 16.35
CA TYR A 329 -48.59 23.08 14.95
C TYR A 329 -48.33 21.57 14.82
N PRO A 330 -49.28 20.68 15.17
CA PRO A 330 -49.06 19.24 15.16
C PRO A 330 -48.71 18.67 13.77
N ASP A 331 -49.03 19.41 12.71
CA ASP A 331 -48.69 19.06 11.32
C ASP A 331 -47.28 19.50 10.90
N LEU A 332 -46.53 20.20 11.77
CA LEU A 332 -45.16 20.68 11.53
C LEU A 332 -44.27 20.35 12.73
N SER A 333 -43.22 19.57 12.51
CA SER A 333 -42.25 19.26 13.58
C SER A 333 -41.13 20.29 13.62
N PHE A 334 -41.10 21.13 14.66
CA PHE A 334 -40.03 22.11 14.88
C PHE A 334 -38.90 21.51 15.70
N PHE A 335 -37.68 21.57 15.18
CA PHE A 335 -36.47 21.09 15.85
C PHE A 335 -35.54 22.26 16.14
N TYR A 336 -34.98 22.28 17.35
CA TYR A 336 -33.91 23.19 17.75
C TYR A 336 -32.57 22.45 17.75
N ARG A 337 -31.53 23.05 17.17
CA ARG A 337 -30.17 22.52 17.29
C ARG A 337 -29.54 23.04 18.59
N PRO A 338 -29.17 22.16 19.54
CA PRO A 338 -28.69 22.57 20.86
C PRO A 338 -27.26 23.14 20.88
N GLN A 339 -26.49 23.03 19.79
CA GLN A 339 -25.13 23.54 19.70
C GLN A 339 -25.01 24.64 18.64
N PRO A 340 -24.64 25.87 19.05
CA PRO A 340 -24.33 26.94 18.10
C PRO A 340 -23.20 26.54 17.15
N THR A 341 -23.30 26.95 15.90
CA THR A 341 -22.37 26.57 14.83
C THR A 341 -21.81 27.81 14.15
N TRP A 342 -20.51 27.86 13.90
CA TRP A 342 -19.90 28.91 13.08
C TRP A 342 -20.21 28.68 11.60
N ILE A 343 -20.81 29.66 10.95
CA ILE A 343 -21.04 29.71 9.51
C ILE A 343 -20.00 30.66 8.91
N GLN A 344 -19.28 30.21 7.90
CA GLN A 344 -18.23 30.95 7.19
C GLN A 344 -18.51 30.95 5.68
N GLU A 345 -18.06 31.99 4.98
CA GLU A 345 -18.13 32.05 3.52
C GLU A 345 -17.14 31.04 2.91
N GLY A 346 -17.62 30.14 2.04
CA GLY A 346 -16.78 29.14 1.37
C GLY A 346 -16.49 27.83 2.16
N ALA A 347 -16.87 27.73 3.44
CA ALA A 347 -16.72 26.50 4.22
C ALA A 347 -17.93 25.56 4.02
N SER A 348 -17.72 24.46 3.31
CA SER A 348 -18.74 23.57 2.72
C SER A 348 -19.42 22.62 3.73
N SER A 349 -20.69 22.89 4.03
CA SER A 349 -21.73 21.90 4.44
C SER A 349 -23.18 22.39 4.24
N ARG A 350 -23.38 23.65 3.81
CA ARG A 350 -24.70 24.28 3.57
C ARG A 350 -24.74 24.93 2.18
N SER A 351 -25.94 25.21 1.67
CA SER A 351 -26.09 25.83 0.36
C SER A 351 -25.59 27.29 0.34
N ALA A 352 -25.27 27.79 -0.86
CA ALA A 352 -24.93 29.19 -1.05
C ALA A 352 -26.06 30.15 -0.62
N ASN A 353 -27.33 29.72 -0.72
CA ASN A 353 -28.48 30.55 -0.30
C ASN A 353 -28.50 30.72 1.22
N TYR A 354 -28.32 29.63 1.96
CA TYR A 354 -28.24 29.66 3.42
C TYR A 354 -27.11 30.57 3.89
N THR A 355 -25.89 30.32 3.41
CA THR A 355 -24.71 31.08 3.84
C THR A 355 -24.86 32.58 3.55
N GLN A 356 -25.36 32.95 2.35
CA GLN A 356 -25.61 34.36 2.02
C GLN A 356 -26.61 35.02 2.96
N ARG A 357 -27.70 34.33 3.32
CA ARG A 357 -28.72 34.86 4.23
C ARG A 357 -28.23 35.00 5.65
N VAL A 358 -27.40 34.07 6.13
CA VAL A 358 -26.78 34.16 7.46
C VAL A 358 -25.79 35.32 7.54
N MET A 359 -24.95 35.50 6.51
CA MET A 359 -23.95 36.58 6.51
C MET A 359 -24.55 37.98 6.45
N ALA A 360 -25.76 38.12 5.91
CA ALA A 360 -26.48 39.39 5.86
C ALA A 360 -27.03 39.84 7.23
N LEU A 361 -26.98 38.97 8.25
CA LEU A 361 -27.47 39.25 9.60
C LEU A 361 -26.36 39.80 10.49
N GLY A 362 -26.71 40.77 11.33
CA GLY A 362 -25.89 41.22 12.45
C GLY A 362 -26.16 40.42 13.72
N GLU A 363 -25.37 40.68 14.76
CA GLU A 363 -25.56 40.10 16.11
C GLU A 363 -27.00 40.32 16.62
N ASP A 364 -27.54 39.30 17.29
CA ASP A 364 -28.92 39.17 17.79
C ASP A 364 -30.04 39.20 16.74
N GLN A 365 -29.71 39.24 15.44
CA GLN A 365 -30.73 39.23 14.38
C GLN A 365 -31.20 37.82 14.04
N VAL A 366 -32.50 37.71 13.80
CA VAL A 366 -33.18 36.49 13.37
C VAL A 366 -33.44 36.55 11.86
N SER A 367 -33.15 35.46 11.15
CA SER A 367 -33.35 35.37 9.70
C SER A 367 -34.83 35.33 9.31
N THR A 368 -35.13 35.70 8.07
CA THR A 368 -36.35 35.19 7.42
C THR A 368 -36.23 33.67 7.21
N PRO A 369 -37.33 32.95 6.96
CA PRO A 369 -37.27 31.52 6.65
C PRO A 369 -36.36 31.26 5.44
N ILE A 370 -35.46 30.29 5.60
CA ILE A 370 -34.49 29.86 4.60
C ILE A 370 -34.92 28.49 4.11
N VAL A 371 -35.26 28.37 2.83
CA VAL A 371 -35.71 27.10 2.25
C VAL A 371 -34.50 26.35 1.69
N GLU A 372 -34.26 25.16 2.24
CA GLU A 372 -33.23 24.22 1.82
C GLU A 372 -33.87 22.89 1.41
N THR A 373 -33.12 22.02 0.75
CA THR A 373 -33.62 20.70 0.33
C THR A 373 -33.99 19.80 1.51
N SER A 374 -33.33 19.98 2.66
CA SER A 374 -33.56 19.19 3.88
C SER A 374 -34.66 19.75 4.79
N GLY A 375 -35.09 20.99 4.59
CA GLY A 375 -35.91 21.68 5.58
C GLY A 375 -36.07 23.18 5.34
N VAL A 376 -37.00 23.79 6.08
CA VAL A 376 -37.08 25.25 6.24
C VAL A 376 -36.41 25.62 7.55
N TYR A 377 -35.43 26.54 7.49
CA TYR A 377 -34.60 26.95 8.62
C TYR A 377 -34.87 28.41 9.00
N VAL A 378 -34.75 28.72 10.29
CA VAL A 378 -34.58 30.07 10.81
C VAL A 378 -33.36 30.06 11.72
N VAL A 379 -32.51 31.08 11.59
CA VAL A 379 -31.29 31.21 12.39
C VAL A 379 -31.29 32.49 13.20
N ARG A 380 -30.61 32.48 14.35
CA ARG A 380 -30.25 33.68 15.10
C ARG A 380 -28.74 33.77 15.18
N VAL A 381 -28.18 34.93 14.84
CA VAL A 381 -26.75 35.20 15.02
C VAL A 381 -26.50 35.55 16.48
N LEU A 382 -25.66 34.75 17.14
CA LEU A 382 -25.21 34.97 18.51
C LEU A 382 -23.94 35.82 18.57
N GLU A 383 -23.07 35.69 17.56
CA GLU A 383 -21.81 36.42 17.49
C GLU A 383 -21.42 36.69 16.04
N GLU A 384 -20.90 37.90 15.77
CA GLU A 384 -20.34 38.29 14.48
C GLU A 384 -18.82 38.43 14.56
N ARG A 385 -18.10 37.66 13.72
CA ARG A 385 -16.70 37.93 13.39
C ARG A 385 -16.64 38.68 12.07
N ARG A 386 -16.13 39.90 12.10
CA ARG A 386 -15.95 40.72 10.88
C ARG A 386 -14.88 40.10 10.00
N GLN A 387 -15.11 40.16 8.69
CA GLN A 387 -14.08 39.84 7.71
C GLN A 387 -12.98 40.89 7.73
N GLY A 388 -11.74 40.48 7.49
CA GLY A 388 -10.62 41.39 7.34
C GLY A 388 -9.29 40.76 7.70
N THR A 389 -8.23 41.49 7.40
CA THR A 389 -6.88 41.13 7.82
C THR A 389 -6.62 41.76 9.20
N PRO A 390 -6.41 40.96 10.27
CA PRO A 390 -6.08 41.49 11.59
C PRO A 390 -4.82 42.34 11.54
N PRO A 391 -4.69 43.42 12.35
CA PRO A 391 -3.49 44.24 12.36
C PRO A 391 -2.26 43.43 12.79
N PHE A 392 -1.07 43.86 12.36
CA PHE A 392 0.21 43.16 12.59
C PHE A 392 0.39 42.73 14.05
N GLU A 393 0.06 43.59 15.01
CA GLU A 393 0.23 43.32 16.44
C GLU A 393 -0.60 42.13 16.93
N GLN A 394 -1.71 41.79 16.27
CA GLN A 394 -2.56 40.65 16.62
C GLN A 394 -2.06 39.33 16.01
N VAL A 395 -1.29 39.41 14.92
CA VAL A 395 -0.79 38.25 14.18
C VAL A 395 0.74 38.15 14.20
N GLU A 396 1.45 38.98 14.96
CA GLU A 396 2.91 39.10 14.94
C GLU A 396 3.60 37.74 15.13
N ASP A 397 3.15 36.92 16.08
CA ASP A 397 3.75 35.60 16.32
C ASP A 397 3.55 34.64 15.13
N ARG A 398 2.37 34.69 14.48
CA ARG A 398 2.09 33.91 13.28
C ARG A 398 2.93 34.40 12.10
N VAL A 399 2.97 35.71 11.89
CA VAL A 399 3.80 36.36 10.87
C VAL A 399 5.28 36.02 11.06
N ARG A 400 5.75 35.98 12.30
CA ARG A 400 7.13 35.59 12.62
C ARG A 400 7.41 34.15 12.22
N GLU A 401 6.52 33.21 12.55
CA GLU A 401 6.69 31.81 12.19
C GLU A 401 6.65 31.59 10.67
N ASP A 402 5.71 32.23 9.97
CA ASP A 402 5.61 32.15 8.51
C ASP A 402 6.87 32.75 7.84
N TYR A 403 7.30 33.94 8.28
CA TYR A 403 8.54 34.57 7.81
C TYR A 403 9.77 33.68 8.04
N ILE A 404 9.92 33.11 9.23
CA ILE A 404 11.02 32.19 9.53
C ILE A 404 10.95 30.97 8.61
N GLY A 405 9.76 30.39 8.40
CA GLY A 405 9.56 29.26 7.50
C GLY A 405 10.04 29.54 6.08
N ASP A 406 9.61 30.66 5.51
CA ASP A 406 9.97 31.06 4.15
C ASP A 406 11.47 31.36 4.02
N GLN A 407 12.03 32.09 4.98
CA GLN A 407 13.47 32.40 4.98
C GLN A 407 14.33 31.15 5.16
N VAL A 408 13.90 30.19 5.99
CA VAL A 408 14.58 28.89 6.12
C VAL A 408 14.58 28.15 4.80
N GLU A 409 13.47 28.14 4.05
CA GLU A 409 13.40 27.39 2.79
C GLU A 409 14.20 28.08 1.66
N GLU A 410 14.21 29.41 1.63
CA GLU A 410 15.07 30.21 0.74
C GLU A 410 16.55 29.93 1.02
N GLU A 411 16.99 30.10 2.28
CA GLU A 411 18.36 29.79 2.71
C GLU A 411 18.72 28.33 2.48
N PHE A 412 17.81 27.39 2.75
CA PHE A 412 18.02 25.97 2.51
C PHE A 412 18.32 25.69 1.03
N THR A 413 17.54 26.29 0.12
CA THR A 413 17.72 26.15 -1.34
C THR A 413 19.06 26.72 -1.80
N GLU A 414 19.45 27.89 -1.29
CA GLU A 414 20.75 28.49 -1.60
C GLU A 414 21.91 27.65 -1.05
N ARG A 415 21.84 27.23 0.22
CA ARG A 415 22.85 26.39 0.87
C ARG A 415 22.99 25.04 0.20
N PHE A 416 21.88 24.43 -0.22
CA PHE A 416 21.88 23.16 -0.95
C PHE A 416 22.65 23.29 -2.27
N SER A 417 22.38 24.35 -3.03
CA SER A 417 23.08 24.63 -4.28
C SER A 417 24.58 24.90 -4.07
N ALA A 418 24.91 25.67 -3.03
CA ALA A 418 26.29 25.97 -2.65
C ALA A 418 27.05 24.71 -2.21
N TRP A 419 26.44 23.87 -1.36
CA TRP A 419 27.03 22.60 -0.92
C TRP A 419 27.26 21.66 -2.10
N LYS A 420 26.33 21.59 -3.08
CA LYS A 420 26.53 20.76 -4.28
C LYS A 420 27.73 21.23 -5.12
N ALA A 421 27.88 22.53 -5.28
CA ALA A 421 29.03 23.09 -6.00
C ALA A 421 30.34 22.88 -5.24
N GLU A 422 30.30 22.91 -3.90
CA GLU A 422 31.47 22.76 -3.05
C GLU A 422 31.90 21.30 -2.90
N ALA A 423 30.98 20.36 -2.65
CA ALA A 423 31.27 18.93 -2.49
C ALA A 423 32.08 18.37 -3.66
N ARG A 424 31.79 18.81 -4.89
CA ARG A 424 32.52 18.42 -6.12
C ARG A 424 33.98 18.87 -6.19
N LYS A 425 34.43 19.72 -5.26
CA LYS A 425 35.82 20.20 -5.18
C LYS A 425 36.66 19.44 -4.16
N HIS A 426 36.05 18.51 -3.41
CA HIS A 426 36.68 17.81 -2.29
C HIS A 426 36.54 16.30 -2.47
N ASP A 427 37.59 15.56 -2.12
CA ASP A 427 37.60 14.09 -2.20
C ASP A 427 37.34 13.43 -0.84
N THR A 428 37.37 14.18 0.26
CA THR A 428 37.18 13.65 1.62
C THR A 428 36.17 14.45 2.41
N ILE A 429 35.47 13.78 3.33
CA ILE A 429 34.48 14.43 4.18
C ILE A 429 35.11 15.51 5.08
N GLN A 430 36.35 15.31 5.54
CA GLN A 430 37.05 16.28 6.39
C GLN A 430 37.39 17.57 5.63
N SER A 431 37.79 17.46 4.35
CA SER A 431 38.10 18.63 3.52
C SER A 431 36.83 19.41 3.17
N PHE A 432 35.74 18.70 2.85
CA PHE A 432 34.42 19.30 2.68
C PHE A 432 33.92 20.00 3.96
N ALA A 433 33.97 19.31 5.11
CA ALA A 433 33.56 19.84 6.42
C ALA A 433 34.24 21.17 6.73
N ALA A 434 35.57 21.23 6.54
CA ALA A 434 36.35 22.45 6.73
C ALA A 434 35.94 23.58 5.77
N ALA A 435 35.61 23.25 4.51
CA ALA A 435 35.19 24.24 3.51
C ALA A 435 33.82 24.84 3.81
N VAL A 436 32.89 24.05 4.35
CA VAL A 436 31.55 24.52 4.76
C VAL A 436 31.50 25.02 6.20
N GLY A 437 32.63 25.00 6.92
CA GLY A 437 32.74 25.50 8.30
C GLY A 437 31.98 24.65 9.33
N ARG A 438 31.89 23.34 9.11
CA ARG A 438 31.25 22.39 10.04
C ARG A 438 32.21 21.26 10.43
N GLU A 439 31.85 20.51 11.46
CA GLU A 439 32.59 19.30 11.87
C GLU A 439 31.95 18.05 11.24
N ASP A 440 32.78 17.08 10.85
CA ASP A 440 32.31 15.77 10.44
C ASP A 440 31.97 14.90 11.65
N GLN A 441 30.94 14.08 11.49
CA GLN A 441 30.47 13.12 12.49
C GLN A 441 30.58 11.71 11.94
N LEU A 442 30.65 10.70 12.80
CA LEU A 442 30.72 9.30 12.40
C LEU A 442 29.52 8.53 12.96
N THR A 443 28.83 7.77 12.12
CA THR A 443 27.75 6.89 12.56
C THR A 443 28.29 5.69 13.35
N THR A 444 27.40 4.99 14.05
CA THR A 444 27.65 3.60 14.46
C THR A 444 27.75 2.69 13.23
N ALA A 445 28.03 1.39 13.42
CA ALA A 445 27.89 0.43 12.33
C ALA A 445 26.41 0.38 11.89
N VAL A 446 26.18 0.47 10.59
CA VAL A 446 24.86 0.53 9.97
C VAL A 446 24.76 -0.63 8.99
N GLU A 447 23.70 -1.42 9.10
CA GLU A 447 23.41 -2.49 8.14
C GLU A 447 22.92 -1.89 6.82
N THR A 448 23.22 -2.53 5.69
CA THR A 448 22.83 -2.04 4.35
C THR A 448 21.33 -2.15 4.06
N ASN A 449 20.51 -2.66 5.00
CA ASN A 449 19.07 -2.88 4.85
C ASN A 449 18.20 -1.89 5.65
N VAL A 450 18.79 -0.89 6.33
CA VAL A 450 18.02 0.03 7.18
C VAL A 450 17.38 1.17 6.38
N THR A 451 16.20 1.61 6.83
CA THR A 451 15.47 2.74 6.23
C THR A 451 15.85 4.10 6.82
N VAL A 452 16.33 4.10 8.06
CA VAL A 452 16.78 5.30 8.77
C VAL A 452 18.20 5.05 9.24
N ILE A 453 19.12 5.92 8.83
CA ILE A 453 20.53 5.80 9.22
C ILE A 453 20.73 6.59 10.52
N PRO A 454 21.14 5.96 11.64
CA PRO A 454 21.36 6.67 12.89
C PRO A 454 22.32 7.86 12.72
N GLY A 455 21.92 9.04 13.19
CA GLY A 455 22.66 10.30 13.06
C GLY A 455 22.38 11.08 11.76
N ILE A 456 22.17 10.38 10.65
CA ILE A 456 21.86 11.02 9.35
C ILE A 456 20.35 11.26 9.21
N GLY A 457 19.52 10.30 9.62
CA GLY A 457 18.07 10.35 9.49
C GLY A 457 17.54 9.58 8.27
N GLN A 458 16.31 9.90 7.87
CA GLN A 458 15.69 9.32 6.69
C GLN A 458 16.07 10.17 5.46
N ILE A 459 16.48 9.48 4.40
CA ILE A 459 16.87 10.05 3.10
C ILE A 459 15.94 9.53 2.01
N ALA A 460 15.85 10.26 0.90
CA ALA A 460 15.05 9.84 -0.25
C ALA A 460 15.47 8.44 -0.72
N SER A 461 14.53 7.63 -1.22
CA SER A 461 14.81 6.25 -1.64
C SER A 461 15.90 6.17 -2.71
N THR A 462 15.93 7.13 -3.64
CA THR A 462 16.94 7.21 -4.69
C THR A 462 18.33 7.49 -4.12
N ASP A 463 18.44 8.43 -3.19
CA ASP A 463 19.69 8.78 -2.51
C ASP A 463 20.19 7.62 -1.64
N ARG A 464 19.26 6.92 -0.98
CA ARG A 464 19.57 5.71 -0.22
C ARG A 464 20.15 4.62 -1.10
N ASP A 465 19.52 4.33 -2.24
CA ASP A 465 19.98 3.27 -3.13
C ASP A 465 21.37 3.61 -3.69
N TYR A 466 21.63 4.89 -4.01
CA TYR A 466 22.96 5.39 -4.35
C TYR A 466 23.99 5.14 -3.23
N LEU A 467 23.69 5.48 -1.97
CA LEU A 467 24.60 5.23 -0.84
C LEU A 467 24.89 3.75 -0.58
N LEU A 468 23.92 2.89 -0.86
CA LEU A 468 24.03 1.47 -0.59
C LEU A 468 24.73 0.71 -1.72
N ARG A 469 24.53 1.11 -2.97
CA ARG A 469 24.94 0.33 -4.15
C ARG A 469 26.02 0.98 -4.99
N ASP A 470 26.00 2.30 -5.10
CA ASP A 470 26.77 3.01 -6.11
C ASP A 470 27.94 3.83 -5.53
N LEU A 471 27.82 4.30 -4.28
CA LEU A 471 28.89 5.03 -3.62
C LEU A 471 30.02 4.07 -3.20
N ASP A 472 31.23 4.28 -3.72
CA ASP A 472 32.38 3.46 -3.39
C ASP A 472 32.94 3.80 -1.99
N PRO A 473 33.52 2.83 -1.25
CA PRO A 473 34.21 3.11 0.00
C PRO A 473 35.32 4.17 -0.16
N GLY A 474 35.26 5.22 0.65
CA GLY A 474 36.18 6.35 0.55
C GLY A 474 35.82 7.39 -0.51
N GLU A 475 34.73 7.22 -1.25
CA GLU A 475 34.17 8.26 -2.12
C GLU A 475 33.26 9.21 -1.31
N LEU A 476 33.30 10.50 -1.66
CA LEU A 476 32.39 11.51 -1.10
C LEU A 476 31.09 11.53 -1.91
N SER A 477 29.95 11.48 -1.22
CA SER A 477 28.64 11.53 -1.88
C SER A 477 28.35 12.90 -2.49
N ASP A 478 27.43 12.94 -3.45
CA ASP A 478 26.70 14.18 -3.74
C ASP A 478 25.87 14.63 -2.51
N VAL A 479 25.41 15.88 -2.51
CA VAL A 479 24.53 16.38 -1.43
C VAL A 479 23.15 15.77 -1.58
N MET A 480 22.69 15.14 -0.50
CA MET A 480 21.39 14.46 -0.42
C MET A 480 20.46 15.22 0.51
N GLN A 481 19.16 15.11 0.25
CA GLN A 481 18.14 15.66 1.14
C GLN A 481 17.74 14.63 2.21
N THR A 482 17.60 15.12 3.43
CA THR A 482 17.03 14.38 4.56
C THR A 482 15.67 14.98 4.93
N THR A 483 14.87 14.27 5.70
CA THR A 483 13.56 14.77 6.16
C THR A 483 13.67 16.11 6.91
N ASP A 484 14.75 16.30 7.64
CA ASP A 484 15.02 17.47 8.48
C ASP A 484 16.06 18.44 7.89
N GLY A 485 16.60 18.17 6.70
CA GLY A 485 17.66 19.00 6.14
C GLY A 485 18.41 18.38 4.94
N MET A 486 19.73 18.51 4.94
CA MET A 486 20.62 17.99 3.90
C MET A 486 21.88 17.38 4.50
N VAL A 487 22.51 16.46 3.77
CA VAL A 487 23.71 15.75 4.25
C VAL A 487 24.65 15.40 3.10
N VAL A 488 25.95 15.40 3.40
CA VAL A 488 27.00 14.80 2.58
C VAL A 488 27.66 13.70 3.41
N VAL A 489 27.91 12.55 2.80
CA VAL A 489 28.45 11.38 3.50
C VAL A 489 29.64 10.78 2.74
N GLN A 490 30.42 9.99 3.46
CA GLN A 490 31.51 9.17 2.92
C GLN A 490 31.49 7.83 3.66
N ILE A 491 31.57 6.73 2.91
CA ILE A 491 31.61 5.39 3.50
C ILE A 491 32.99 5.14 4.12
N VAL A 492 32.98 4.72 5.38
CA VAL A 492 34.16 4.37 6.18
C VAL A 492 34.00 2.95 6.71
N ASP A 493 35.09 2.19 6.70
CA ASP A 493 35.17 0.84 7.31
C ASP A 493 34.05 -0.12 6.85
N PRO A 494 33.90 -0.39 5.53
CA PRO A 494 32.93 -1.38 5.06
C PRO A 494 33.35 -2.78 5.53
N LYS A 495 32.41 -3.50 6.15
CA LYS A 495 32.58 -4.89 6.56
C LYS A 495 31.69 -5.77 5.70
N PRO A 496 32.27 -6.63 4.84
CA PRO A 496 31.49 -7.46 3.93
C PRO A 496 30.59 -8.42 4.70
N ALA A 497 29.47 -8.81 4.07
CA ALA A 497 28.64 -9.87 4.59
C ALA A 497 29.45 -11.17 4.71
N TYR A 498 29.33 -11.85 5.84
CA TYR A 498 30.05 -13.08 6.11
C TYR A 498 29.15 -14.10 6.82
N ASP A 499 29.51 -15.36 6.63
CA ASP A 499 28.85 -16.49 7.28
C ASP A 499 29.47 -16.61 8.68
N PRO A 500 28.72 -16.37 9.76
CA PRO A 500 29.29 -16.35 11.10
C PRO A 500 29.64 -17.75 11.58
N GLU A 501 30.64 -17.84 12.46
CA GLU A 501 30.89 -19.09 13.19
C GLU A 501 29.81 -19.32 14.26
N LEU A 502 29.57 -20.58 14.63
CA LEU A 502 28.57 -20.92 15.67
C LEU A 502 28.82 -20.14 16.97
N ALA A 503 30.06 -19.84 17.33
CA ALA A 503 30.36 -19.07 18.53
C ALA A 503 29.79 -17.64 18.51
N GLU A 504 29.66 -17.02 17.33
CA GLU A 504 29.14 -15.65 17.16
C GLU A 504 27.60 -15.60 17.21
N VAL A 505 26.94 -16.64 16.70
CA VAL A 505 25.48 -16.70 16.58
C VAL A 505 24.83 -17.79 17.45
N ARG A 506 25.58 -18.38 18.38
CA ARG A 506 25.16 -19.55 19.17
C ARG A 506 23.77 -19.40 19.75
N GLU A 507 23.52 -18.30 20.47
CA GLU A 507 22.25 -18.07 21.15
C GLU A 507 21.07 -17.94 20.16
N LYS A 508 21.31 -17.34 18.98
CA LYS A 508 20.30 -17.21 17.92
C LYS A 508 19.98 -18.57 17.30
N VAL A 509 21.02 -19.35 16.98
CA VAL A 509 20.90 -20.71 16.42
C VAL A 509 20.19 -21.63 17.41
N GLU A 510 20.56 -21.57 18.68
CA GLU A 510 19.94 -22.36 19.74
C GLU A 510 18.47 -22.00 19.93
N ALA A 511 18.12 -20.71 19.97
CA ALA A 511 16.74 -20.26 20.07
C ALA A 511 15.90 -20.72 18.87
N ALA A 512 16.43 -20.60 17.65
CA ALA A 512 15.76 -21.03 16.43
C ALA A 512 15.52 -22.55 16.40
N LEU A 513 16.56 -23.36 16.63
CA LEU A 513 16.46 -24.81 16.65
C LEU A 513 15.53 -25.30 17.76
N ARG A 514 15.60 -24.70 18.96
CA ARG A 514 14.68 -25.04 20.06
C ARG A 514 13.23 -24.71 19.68
N ARG A 515 13.00 -23.57 19.04
CA ARG A 515 11.67 -23.17 18.58
C ARG A 515 11.13 -24.15 17.53
N GLU A 516 11.93 -24.52 16.54
CA GLU A 516 11.52 -25.47 15.49
C GLU A 516 11.12 -26.83 16.09
N ARG A 517 11.95 -27.38 16.98
CA ARG A 517 11.63 -28.63 17.68
C ARG A 517 10.41 -28.48 18.59
N ALA A 518 10.25 -27.33 19.24
CA ALA A 518 9.08 -27.05 20.06
C ALA A 518 7.79 -26.97 19.22
N VAL A 519 7.84 -26.47 17.98
CA VAL A 519 6.70 -26.51 17.05
C VAL A 519 6.33 -27.98 16.76
N ALA A 520 7.32 -28.84 16.49
CA ALA A 520 7.06 -30.26 16.26
C ALA A 520 6.46 -30.98 17.49
N LEU A 521 6.95 -30.66 18.70
CA LEU A 521 6.39 -31.21 19.94
C LEU A 521 4.96 -30.72 20.22
N ALA A 522 4.69 -29.42 20.04
CA ALA A 522 3.37 -28.84 20.19
C ALA A 522 2.37 -29.46 19.20
N ARG A 523 2.79 -29.68 17.94
CA ARG A 523 2.00 -30.38 16.94
C ARG A 523 1.69 -31.81 17.37
N ALA A 524 2.70 -32.58 17.79
CA ALA A 524 2.50 -33.97 18.21
C ALA A 524 1.56 -34.09 19.42
N ALA A 525 1.66 -33.17 20.38
CA ALA A 525 0.76 -33.12 21.53
C ALA A 525 -0.69 -32.81 21.12
N ALA A 526 -0.88 -31.84 20.22
CA ALA A 526 -2.18 -31.49 19.67
C ALA A 526 -2.78 -32.64 18.83
N GLU A 527 -1.97 -33.32 18.01
CA GLU A 527 -2.39 -34.50 17.24
C GLU A 527 -2.80 -35.66 18.15
N GLN A 528 -2.07 -35.89 19.25
CA GLN A 528 -2.44 -36.91 20.23
C GLN A 528 -3.80 -36.61 20.86
N ALA A 529 -4.06 -35.35 21.21
CA ALA A 529 -5.35 -34.91 21.71
C ALA A 529 -6.48 -35.05 20.69
N LEU A 530 -6.25 -34.64 19.44
CA LEU A 530 -7.22 -34.81 18.36
C LEU A 530 -7.56 -36.29 18.14
N ASN A 531 -6.55 -37.16 18.08
CA ASN A 531 -6.75 -38.60 17.93
C ASN A 531 -7.57 -39.21 19.09
N ALA A 532 -7.42 -38.69 20.31
CA ALA A 532 -8.22 -39.12 21.45
C ALA A 532 -9.69 -38.69 21.31
N LEU A 533 -9.95 -37.46 20.84
CA LEU A 533 -11.30 -36.98 20.53
C LEU A 533 -11.96 -37.80 19.42
N GLU A 534 -11.24 -38.06 18.33
CA GLU A 534 -11.73 -38.89 17.21
C GLU A 534 -11.99 -40.35 17.62
N ALA A 535 -11.26 -40.86 18.63
CA ALA A 535 -11.51 -42.17 19.23
C ALA A 535 -12.71 -42.18 20.20
N GLY A 536 -13.41 -41.05 20.39
CA GLY A 536 -14.61 -40.92 21.21
C GLY A 536 -14.35 -40.65 22.69
N ALA A 537 -13.17 -40.14 23.06
CA ALA A 537 -12.94 -39.66 24.42
C ALA A 537 -13.74 -38.39 24.70
N GLU A 538 -14.19 -38.22 25.96
CA GLU A 538 -14.87 -37.00 26.41
C GLU A 538 -13.94 -35.78 26.25
N PHE A 539 -14.49 -34.65 25.81
CA PHE A 539 -13.73 -33.46 25.40
C PHE A 539 -12.78 -32.95 26.49
N ASP A 540 -13.29 -32.73 27.70
CA ASP A 540 -12.49 -32.28 28.85
C ASP A 540 -11.39 -33.28 29.25
N ALA A 541 -11.63 -34.58 29.02
CA ALA A 541 -10.66 -35.62 29.36
C ALA A 541 -9.55 -35.74 28.31
N ALA A 542 -9.88 -35.61 27.02
CA ALA A 542 -8.92 -35.66 25.93
C ALA A 542 -7.97 -34.44 25.93
N LEU A 543 -8.43 -33.31 26.45
CA LEU A 543 -7.70 -32.04 26.47
C LEU A 543 -7.23 -31.62 27.87
N ALA A 544 -7.31 -32.52 28.87
CA ALA A 544 -6.94 -32.23 30.25
C ALA A 544 -5.47 -31.80 30.40
N ASP A 545 -4.59 -32.33 29.56
CA ASP A 545 -3.15 -32.06 29.56
C ASP A 545 -2.76 -30.89 28.63
N ALA A 546 -3.73 -30.18 28.04
CA ALA A 546 -3.44 -29.03 27.20
C ALA A 546 -2.84 -27.87 28.02
N PRO A 547 -1.74 -27.23 27.58
CA PRO A 547 -1.14 -26.11 28.31
C PRO A 547 -2.08 -24.92 28.49
N VAL A 548 -2.94 -24.67 27.49
CA VAL A 548 -4.07 -23.73 27.62
C VAL A 548 -5.33 -24.56 27.84
N ALA A 549 -5.93 -24.37 29.01
CA ALA A 549 -7.12 -25.10 29.44
C ALA A 549 -8.27 -24.94 28.43
N PRO A 550 -9.13 -25.96 28.28
CA PRO A 550 -10.25 -25.90 27.36
C PRO A 550 -11.17 -24.71 27.63
N PHE A 551 -11.63 -24.04 26.57
CA PHE A 551 -12.55 -22.92 26.63
C PHE A 551 -13.54 -22.96 25.47
N ARG A 552 -14.69 -22.31 25.65
CA ARG A 552 -15.69 -22.12 24.60
C ARG A 552 -15.51 -20.74 23.96
N THR A 553 -15.55 -20.66 22.64
CA THR A 553 -15.50 -19.37 21.91
C THR A 553 -16.85 -18.67 21.96
N ASP A 554 -16.87 -17.37 21.68
CA ASP A 554 -18.08 -16.71 21.19
C ASP A 554 -18.42 -17.24 19.77
N PRO A 555 -19.67 -17.16 19.32
CA PRO A 555 -20.03 -17.47 17.93
C PRO A 555 -19.24 -16.57 16.97
N LEU A 556 -18.54 -17.18 16.01
CA LEU A 556 -17.68 -16.46 15.08
C LEU A 556 -17.82 -16.98 13.66
N THR A 557 -17.70 -16.08 12.68
CA THR A 557 -17.62 -16.50 11.27
C THR A 557 -16.23 -17.03 10.96
N ARG A 558 -16.09 -17.82 9.88
CA ARG A 558 -14.81 -18.45 9.48
C ARG A 558 -13.66 -17.46 9.21
N THR A 559 -13.97 -16.18 9.04
CA THR A 559 -13.01 -15.10 8.78
C THR A 559 -12.69 -14.27 10.03
N GLN A 560 -13.40 -14.48 11.14
CA GLN A 560 -13.19 -13.74 12.38
C GLN A 560 -12.06 -14.36 13.24
N PRO A 561 -11.23 -13.55 13.89
CA PRO A 561 -10.18 -14.04 14.78
C PRO A 561 -10.76 -14.53 16.12
N VAL A 562 -10.16 -15.58 16.68
CA VAL A 562 -10.51 -16.09 18.01
C VAL A 562 -9.85 -15.22 19.08
N ARG A 563 -10.66 -14.42 19.79
CA ARG A 563 -10.16 -13.45 20.79
C ARG A 563 -9.30 -14.07 21.89
N ASN A 564 -9.64 -15.28 22.33
CA ASN A 564 -8.97 -15.97 23.45
C ASN A 564 -7.57 -16.49 23.13
N LEU A 565 -7.22 -16.65 21.84
CA LEU A 565 -5.90 -17.16 21.43
C LEU A 565 -4.85 -16.05 21.22
N GLY A 566 -5.27 -14.79 21.16
CA GLY A 566 -4.38 -13.64 20.92
C GLY A 566 -3.72 -13.62 19.53
N ALA A 567 -4.09 -14.54 18.64
CA ALA A 567 -3.62 -14.65 17.26
C ALA A 567 -4.67 -15.39 16.38
N PRO A 568 -4.69 -15.17 15.05
CA PRO A 568 -5.67 -15.79 14.17
C PRO A 568 -5.39 -17.27 13.93
N LEU A 569 -6.44 -18.05 13.70
CA LEU A 569 -6.34 -19.45 13.23
C LEU A 569 -6.01 -19.45 11.75
N ILE A 570 -4.95 -20.17 11.38
CA ILE A 570 -4.48 -20.25 10.01
C ILE A 570 -5.22 -21.40 9.31
N GLY A 571 -5.78 -21.14 8.13
CA GLY A 571 -6.50 -22.15 7.35
C GLY A 571 -7.87 -22.57 7.90
N LEU A 572 -8.42 -21.85 8.88
CA LEU A 572 -9.67 -22.23 9.56
C LEU A 572 -10.85 -22.47 8.61
N THR A 573 -11.02 -21.60 7.60
CA THR A 573 -12.10 -21.73 6.62
C THR A 573 -12.06 -23.11 5.97
N GLN A 574 -10.90 -23.53 5.44
CA GLN A 574 -10.74 -24.82 4.77
C GLN A 574 -10.95 -25.99 5.74
N ALA A 575 -10.43 -25.87 6.97
CA ALA A 575 -10.55 -26.91 8.00
C ALA A 575 -12.00 -27.11 8.50
N THR A 576 -12.88 -26.15 8.26
CA THR A 576 -14.27 -26.14 8.77
C THR A 576 -15.32 -26.16 7.65
N LEU A 577 -14.92 -26.45 6.42
CA LEU A 577 -15.86 -26.69 5.32
C LEU A 577 -16.55 -28.04 5.54
N GLY A 578 -17.89 -28.02 5.64
CA GLY A 578 -18.69 -29.24 5.77
C GLY A 578 -18.63 -29.93 7.12
N VAL A 579 -18.21 -29.22 8.18
CA VAL A 579 -18.25 -29.74 9.55
C VAL A 579 -19.68 -29.70 10.11
N GLU A 580 -20.02 -30.69 10.92
CA GLU A 580 -21.27 -30.76 11.70
C GLU A 580 -21.01 -30.55 13.19
N GLU A 581 -22.06 -30.37 13.99
CA GLU A 581 -21.94 -30.33 15.46
C GLU A 581 -21.26 -31.60 15.98
N GLY A 582 -20.27 -31.44 16.86
CA GLY A 582 -19.45 -32.51 17.38
C GLY A 582 -18.20 -32.84 16.54
N SER A 583 -18.07 -32.31 15.32
CA SER A 583 -16.86 -32.49 14.50
C SER A 583 -15.64 -31.93 15.20
N THR A 584 -14.51 -32.63 15.09
CA THR A 584 -13.25 -32.25 15.73
C THR A 584 -12.18 -31.94 14.70
N GLY A 585 -11.23 -31.08 15.05
CA GLY A 585 -10.13 -30.75 14.18
C GLY A 585 -8.97 -30.09 14.90
N MET A 586 -7.88 -29.91 14.17
CA MET A 586 -6.69 -29.21 14.62
C MET A 586 -6.28 -28.17 13.58
N THR A 587 -5.99 -26.95 14.04
CA THR A 587 -5.53 -25.86 13.18
C THR A 587 -4.37 -25.11 13.83
N PRO A 588 -3.29 -24.79 13.09
CA PRO A 588 -2.27 -23.88 13.58
C PRO A 588 -2.85 -22.47 13.80
N TYR A 589 -2.31 -21.73 14.75
CA TYR A 589 -2.64 -20.31 14.94
C TYR A 589 -1.38 -19.46 15.03
N GLY A 590 -1.44 -18.23 14.52
CA GLY A 590 -0.28 -17.36 14.36
C GLY A 590 -0.32 -16.56 13.07
N TYR A 591 0.85 -16.06 12.65
CA TYR A 591 1.01 -15.23 11.46
C TYR A 591 1.79 -15.90 10.32
N SER A 592 2.25 -17.14 10.54
CA SER A 592 3.03 -17.94 9.58
C SER A 592 2.73 -19.42 9.81
N GLU A 593 2.51 -20.18 8.73
CA GLU A 593 2.35 -21.64 8.79
C GLU A 593 3.67 -22.35 9.12
N ASP A 594 4.80 -21.79 8.70
CA ASP A 594 6.14 -22.35 8.93
C ASP A 594 6.61 -22.15 10.38
N SER A 595 6.16 -21.06 11.03
CA SER A 595 6.45 -20.80 12.44
C SER A 595 5.20 -20.33 13.20
N PRO A 596 4.23 -21.24 13.44
CA PRO A 596 3.01 -20.89 14.13
C PRO A 596 3.30 -20.53 15.59
N VAL A 597 2.39 -19.79 16.21
CA VAL A 597 2.43 -19.48 17.65
C VAL A 597 2.05 -20.73 18.46
N GLY A 598 1.22 -21.60 17.89
CA GLY A 598 0.86 -22.90 18.45
C GLY A 598 -0.18 -23.62 17.61
N PHE A 599 -0.76 -24.67 18.17
CA PHE A 599 -1.86 -25.43 17.57
C PHE A 599 -3.09 -25.39 18.46
N ALA A 600 -4.26 -25.21 17.86
CA ALA A 600 -5.54 -25.30 18.55
C ALA A 600 -6.24 -26.59 18.14
N VAL A 601 -6.66 -27.38 19.12
CA VAL A 601 -7.53 -28.55 18.93
C VAL A 601 -8.93 -28.11 19.32
N TRP A 602 -9.89 -28.33 18.44
CA TRP A 602 -11.25 -27.83 18.59
C TRP A 602 -12.28 -28.89 18.29
N GLN A 603 -13.45 -28.73 18.89
CA GLN A 603 -14.69 -29.42 18.60
C GLN A 603 -15.77 -28.40 18.30
N VAL A 604 -16.52 -28.61 17.23
CA VAL A 604 -17.69 -27.79 16.89
C VAL A 604 -18.76 -28.03 17.94
N ALA A 605 -19.12 -26.99 18.65
CA ALA A 605 -20.03 -27.05 19.78
C ALA A 605 -21.38 -26.38 19.50
N ASP A 606 -21.47 -25.58 18.43
CA ASP A 606 -22.72 -25.09 17.86
C ASP A 606 -22.48 -24.56 16.44
N LEU A 607 -23.51 -24.64 15.60
CA LEU A 607 -23.55 -24.10 14.23
C LEU A 607 -24.82 -23.26 14.07
N GLU A 608 -24.65 -21.94 14.03
CA GLU A 608 -25.74 -21.00 13.82
C GLU A 608 -25.74 -20.55 12.36
N GLN A 609 -26.75 -20.98 11.59
CA GLN A 609 -26.95 -20.47 10.24
C GLN A 609 -27.60 -19.09 10.28
N PRO A 610 -27.21 -18.17 9.37
CA PRO A 610 -27.86 -16.88 9.27
C PRO A 610 -29.29 -17.05 8.74
N THR A 611 -30.15 -16.15 9.16
CA THR A 611 -31.58 -16.15 8.82
C THR A 611 -31.85 -15.51 7.45
N VAL A 612 -33.02 -15.80 6.89
CA VAL A 612 -33.48 -15.15 5.64
C VAL A 612 -33.68 -13.65 5.88
N GLU A 613 -34.14 -13.26 7.07
CA GLU A 613 -34.33 -11.87 7.46
C GLU A 613 -33.00 -11.10 7.51
N GLU A 614 -31.94 -11.70 8.04
CA GLU A 614 -30.58 -11.12 8.01
C GLU A 614 -30.07 -10.99 6.58
N PHE A 615 -30.24 -12.04 5.76
CA PHE A 615 -29.88 -11.99 4.35
C PHE A 615 -30.63 -10.90 3.60
N ASP A 616 -31.95 -10.78 3.77
CA ASP A 616 -32.75 -9.75 3.08
C ASP A 616 -32.34 -8.33 3.48
N ALA A 617 -31.91 -8.13 4.74
CA ALA A 617 -31.40 -6.85 5.22
C ALA A 617 -30.03 -6.49 4.62
N GLU A 618 -29.14 -7.47 4.44
CA GLU A 618 -27.76 -7.26 3.99
C GLU A 618 -27.54 -7.54 2.49
N ARG A 619 -28.54 -8.09 1.79
CA ARG A 619 -28.41 -8.63 0.42
C ARG A 619 -27.76 -7.67 -0.56
N ALA A 620 -28.17 -6.40 -0.55
CA ALA A 620 -27.70 -5.43 -1.54
C ALA A 620 -26.21 -5.07 -1.36
N GLU A 621 -25.71 -5.13 -0.13
CA GLU A 621 -24.30 -4.95 0.18
C GLU A 621 -23.52 -6.23 -0.13
N PHE A 622 -24.01 -7.38 0.35
CA PHE A 622 -23.40 -8.68 0.09
C PHE A 622 -23.28 -9.00 -1.41
N GLU A 623 -24.33 -8.75 -2.20
CA GLU A 623 -24.31 -8.93 -3.65
C GLU A 623 -23.25 -8.06 -4.33
N ARG A 624 -23.08 -6.82 -3.87
CA ARG A 624 -22.08 -5.89 -4.42
C ARG A 624 -20.67 -6.42 -4.18
N ASP A 625 -20.39 -6.83 -2.95
CA ASP A 625 -19.07 -7.32 -2.55
C ASP A 625 -18.76 -8.67 -3.22
N TYR A 626 -19.75 -9.57 -3.25
CA TYR A 626 -19.64 -10.85 -3.94
C TYR A 626 -19.35 -10.67 -5.44
N LEU A 627 -20.12 -9.80 -6.12
CA LEU A 627 -19.89 -9.51 -7.52
C LEU A 627 -18.54 -8.84 -7.76
N GLN A 628 -18.05 -8.01 -6.85
CA GLN A 628 -16.71 -7.43 -6.98
C GLN A 628 -15.63 -8.53 -6.98
N VAL A 629 -15.71 -9.49 -6.06
CA VAL A 629 -14.79 -10.65 -6.02
C VAL A 629 -14.91 -11.48 -7.29
N GLN A 630 -16.12 -11.83 -7.72
CA GLN A 630 -16.35 -12.60 -8.95
C GLN A 630 -15.78 -11.91 -10.20
N ARG A 631 -15.97 -10.59 -10.33
CA ARG A 631 -15.43 -9.81 -11.44
C ARG A 631 -13.89 -9.84 -11.46
N LEU A 632 -13.25 -9.74 -10.31
CA LEU A 632 -11.78 -9.85 -10.20
C LEU A 632 -11.29 -11.24 -10.59
N THR A 633 -11.99 -12.30 -10.18
CA THR A 633 -11.67 -13.68 -10.59
C THR A 633 -11.78 -13.86 -12.10
N ILE A 634 -12.89 -13.40 -12.71
CA ILE A 634 -13.10 -13.44 -14.17
C ILE A 634 -11.96 -12.72 -14.91
N LEU A 635 -11.55 -11.55 -14.43
CA LEU A 635 -10.45 -10.79 -15.04
C LEU A 635 -9.12 -11.52 -14.93
N ARG A 636 -8.81 -12.09 -13.77
CA ARG A 636 -7.56 -12.82 -13.51
C ARG A 636 -7.43 -14.05 -14.41
N GLU A 637 -8.50 -14.84 -14.52
CA GLU A 637 -8.55 -16.01 -15.40
C GLU A 637 -8.43 -15.60 -16.87
N TRP A 638 -9.15 -14.56 -17.28
CA TRP A 638 -9.08 -14.04 -18.64
C TRP A 638 -7.69 -13.51 -19.01
N GLN A 639 -7.02 -12.79 -18.12
CA GLN A 639 -5.63 -12.35 -18.33
C GLN A 639 -4.68 -13.55 -18.42
N ALA A 640 -4.87 -14.59 -17.59
CA ALA A 640 -4.10 -15.82 -17.70
C ALA A 640 -4.31 -16.51 -19.07
N ASP A 641 -5.53 -16.53 -19.58
CA ASP A 641 -5.84 -17.03 -20.92
C ASP A 641 -5.15 -16.22 -22.02
N LEU A 642 -5.22 -14.89 -21.94
CA LEU A 642 -4.54 -14.01 -22.90
C LEU A 642 -3.03 -14.28 -22.93
N ARG A 643 -2.39 -14.42 -21.77
CA ARG A 643 -0.96 -14.74 -21.67
C ARG A 643 -0.64 -16.10 -22.28
N ARG A 644 -1.46 -17.13 -22.00
CA ARG A 644 -1.29 -18.47 -22.59
C ARG A 644 -1.40 -18.44 -24.11
N GLN A 645 -2.39 -17.74 -24.65
CA GLN A 645 -2.60 -17.60 -26.10
C GLN A 645 -1.46 -16.82 -26.77
N ALA A 646 -0.94 -15.80 -26.09
CA ALA A 646 0.19 -15.01 -26.57
C ALA A 646 1.56 -15.69 -26.38
N GLY A 647 1.60 -16.89 -25.79
CA GLY A 647 2.86 -17.61 -25.54
C GLY A 647 3.81 -16.82 -24.64
N PHE A 648 3.30 -16.18 -23.60
CA PHE A 648 4.09 -15.40 -22.64
C PHE A 648 5.23 -16.22 -22.02
N GLU A 649 6.43 -15.64 -21.98
CA GLU A 649 7.60 -16.20 -21.32
C GLU A 649 8.24 -15.16 -20.40
N LEU A 650 8.44 -15.53 -19.13
CA LEU A 650 9.23 -14.75 -18.19
C LEU A 650 10.72 -14.97 -18.47
N LEU A 651 11.53 -13.93 -18.38
CA LEU A 651 12.96 -13.98 -18.69
C LEU A 651 13.81 -13.70 -17.44
N ASP A 652 14.95 -14.37 -17.31
CA ASP A 652 16.00 -13.99 -16.35
C ASP A 652 16.82 -12.79 -16.89
N GLN A 653 17.75 -12.28 -16.07
CA GLN A 653 18.60 -11.14 -16.45
C GLN A 653 19.51 -11.43 -17.66
N GLU A 654 19.71 -12.71 -18.00
CA GLU A 654 20.48 -13.16 -19.15
C GLU A 654 19.61 -13.39 -20.39
N GLY A 655 18.29 -13.15 -20.29
CA GLY A 655 17.31 -13.30 -21.36
C GLY A 655 16.86 -14.74 -21.61
N ASN A 656 17.10 -15.67 -20.68
CA ASN A 656 16.63 -17.05 -20.80
C ASN A 656 15.24 -17.23 -20.18
N PRO A 657 14.38 -18.09 -20.75
CA PRO A 657 13.08 -18.39 -20.19
C PRO A 657 13.18 -19.04 -18.81
N VAL A 658 12.48 -18.47 -17.83
CA VAL A 658 12.35 -19.02 -16.48
C VAL A 658 11.24 -20.08 -16.48
N ARG A 659 11.55 -21.31 -16.09
CA ARG A 659 10.51 -22.34 -15.89
C ARG A 659 9.75 -22.03 -14.61
N VAL A 660 8.53 -21.52 -14.76
CA VAL A 660 7.60 -21.36 -13.65
C VAL A 660 6.95 -22.70 -13.37
N ALA A 661 7.11 -23.25 -12.17
CA ALA A 661 6.21 -24.30 -11.70
C ALA A 661 4.84 -23.65 -11.50
N GLU A 662 3.85 -24.01 -12.32
CA GLU A 662 2.46 -23.61 -12.09
C GLU A 662 1.97 -24.28 -10.81
N GLY A 663 2.20 -23.63 -9.67
CA GLY A 663 1.71 -24.04 -8.36
C GLY A 663 0.26 -23.61 -8.16
N GLY A 664 -0.66 -24.57 -8.29
CA GLY A 664 -1.83 -24.77 -7.43
C GLY A 664 -2.80 -23.61 -7.23
N ALA A 665 -3.74 -23.44 -8.15
CA ALA A 665 -5.07 -22.86 -7.87
C ALA A 665 -6.15 -23.48 -8.77
N THR A 666 -6.08 -24.80 -9.00
CA THR A 666 -7.15 -25.58 -9.66
C THR A 666 -7.14 -27.00 -9.11
N ALA A 667 -7.64 -27.17 -7.88
CA ALA A 667 -7.96 -28.48 -7.32
C ALA A 667 -9.07 -28.36 -6.28
N ALA A 668 -10.16 -27.66 -6.61
CA ALA A 668 -11.40 -27.69 -5.82
C ALA A 668 -12.60 -27.20 -6.64
N ALA A 669 -12.84 -27.75 -7.83
CA ALA A 669 -14.15 -27.65 -8.52
C ALA A 669 -14.16 -28.49 -9.81
N THR A 670 -14.09 -29.82 -9.70
CA THR A 670 -14.64 -30.77 -10.69
C THR A 670 -14.50 -32.19 -10.13
N ALA A 671 -15.33 -32.54 -9.15
CA ALA A 671 -15.71 -33.93 -8.96
C ALA A 671 -16.97 -34.18 -9.80
N GLU A 672 -16.79 -34.50 -11.09
CA GLU A 672 -17.84 -35.21 -11.81
C GLU A 672 -17.97 -36.62 -11.18
N PRO A 673 -19.19 -37.08 -10.84
CA PRO A 673 -19.37 -38.44 -10.37
C PRO A 673 -19.14 -39.38 -11.55
N GLY A 674 -18.12 -40.23 -11.43
CA GLY A 674 -17.82 -41.27 -12.40
C GLY A 674 -19.03 -42.16 -12.64
N ALA A 675 -19.52 -42.12 -13.87
CA ALA A 675 -20.47 -43.07 -14.42
C ALA A 675 -19.74 -44.38 -14.73
N GLU A 676 -19.69 -45.30 -13.77
CA GLU A 676 -19.49 -46.74 -14.01
C GLU A 676 -20.32 -47.53 -12.98
N GLY A 677 -21.45 -48.08 -13.42
CA GLY A 677 -22.34 -48.88 -12.56
C GLY A 677 -23.68 -49.28 -13.17
N GLU A 678 -23.81 -49.41 -14.49
CA GLU A 678 -24.88 -50.21 -15.10
C GLU A 678 -24.44 -51.68 -15.11
N GLU A 679 -24.87 -52.46 -14.12
CA GLU A 679 -25.33 -53.86 -14.24
C GLU A 679 -25.60 -54.43 -12.84
N MET A 680 -26.88 -54.53 -12.47
CA MET A 680 -27.57 -55.79 -12.14
C MET A 680 -28.92 -55.53 -11.48
N ALA A 681 -29.97 -56.00 -12.19
CA ALA A 681 -31.24 -56.60 -11.75
C ALA A 681 -31.61 -56.47 -10.25
N GLU A 682 -32.83 -56.08 -9.85
CA GLU A 682 -34.16 -56.53 -10.31
C GLU A 682 -35.25 -55.52 -9.90
#